data_AF-A0A073CGL9-F1
#
_entry.id   AF-A0A073CGL9-F1
#
_cell.length_a   1.000
_cell.length_b   1.000
_cell.length_c   1.000
_cell.angle_alpha   90.00
_cell.angle_beta   90.00
_cell.angle_gamma   90.00
#
_symmetry.space_group_name_H-M   'P 1'
#
loop_
_entity.id
_entity.type
_entity.pdbx_description
1 polymer ?
#
loop_
_entity_poly.entity_id
_entity_poly.type
_entity_poly.pdbx_seq_one_letter_code
_entity_poly.pdbx_strand_id
1 'polypeptide(L)'
;MKHSQSPSNLPSNPVDLLSVQPEEYQTQIAQLQQQVQNQQEEIERYQSQFDEVLAELEQCHLQLHQTQGQLHQFQAELEAKKLFLNHSQQASEQPDIESVLTQIESSSDQFKPSSSEIFTTYRSIIEQNPDLPQNYQDLGREFLQQGYWVEAISCYRRSVTLNPDYQKQCFLDQVAGDLYCQIHSQQLSILPEQKTEITPSGHILSVAGNEGFVLFGPYIDIPDGLYRIQVTFQFPENAQGNEDIGFIFDVVSPHPYVLYETPIDFSQNSLEFYLEFIDGKRTEFRFFAKGYAFIIKEIKLTLIYSPESHTNAPFYYFDLGSLLQKKALMDKASLAYNRAIELSAPISIIDRLVNASKDLPFKPEWVDAYWTLGYLLNQQNYSDEVIACYRHLLELAPQKTEVFHQLGILLAQKGQLKEAVTLFQQAQRIPTQGEIYEQIWKGLNQFAPLDEHNPYFQAEIQPDTAYEYFSQTSQYRIIVLESLTEADTAVIKESGLVLDYLQFLTQDSIALQEVYLNHFPDSQPKNLANQYPKKVVDYDFLCSPHYQQSIVETGYIYSVCPVSGKILRSNQSFWVQHTSFVPVGFYRFCGYESFYLICGCHQGIALGVYFPKQELIIRFYNDPFSTDYAVAINELKAGSVSFWRNFKSYISTSEPKPVAAVVGWLNNLGHYFWNDVTGIYHLYKNYILDSVNKFLVRDCNFMEIGDIFPEINPEKIIHLSNRWELFQTILQRNLVAVRPTNTFVDVDYTQRLLESSRRKCSPEFLQQVEEAKQHFPLLLVNLRGHFKQWVSYIEGYANIINTLFQDYPNLAIVFDGFSSENSAMEQIQSLISPEIKTYNALDCSNHETFVWIHSIDTYIMVIGSGLTLVTWIANKPGVAHGNLAHCHQVNFMWRKVREDLQPILVPQDSIIDLDESHWPGCNYDCDWKAIYNLTVDVIKTLPLKSTEN
;
A
#
# COMPACT_ATOMS: atom_id res chain seq x y z
N MET A 1 -9.14 108.16 -51.80
CA MET A 1 -9.37 109.47 -51.14
C MET A 1 -8.03 110.18 -50.97
N LYS A 2 -7.94 111.41 -51.49
CA LYS A 2 -7.14 112.55 -51.01
C LYS A 2 -5.63 112.34 -50.71
N HIS A 3 -4.80 112.80 -51.65
CA HIS A 3 -3.56 113.51 -51.34
C HIS A 3 -3.83 114.75 -50.47
N SER A 4 -2.90 115.09 -49.57
CA SER A 4 -2.54 116.47 -49.28
C SER A 4 -1.13 116.55 -48.66
N GLN A 5 -0.11 116.78 -49.48
CA GLN A 5 0.99 117.66 -49.07
C GLN A 5 1.13 118.73 -50.16
N SER A 6 0.93 119.96 -49.73
CA SER A 6 1.09 121.21 -50.49
C SER A 6 2.56 121.45 -50.85
N PRO A 7 2.87 121.77 -52.11
CA PRO A 7 4.19 122.27 -52.53
C PRO A 7 4.16 123.80 -52.69
N SER A 8 5.30 124.46 -52.51
CA SER A 8 5.47 125.88 -52.84
C SER A 8 6.25 126.07 -54.15
N ASN A 9 5.63 126.85 -55.03
CA ASN A 9 6.17 127.70 -56.10
C ASN A 9 6.22 127.17 -57.55
N LEU A 10 5.15 127.57 -58.25
CA LEU A 10 4.94 127.91 -59.67
C LEU A 10 6.13 128.63 -60.36
N PRO A 11 6.27 128.57 -61.72
CA PRO A 11 5.36 129.28 -62.64
C PRO A 11 4.99 128.61 -63.99
N SER A 12 3.69 128.75 -64.29
CA SER A 12 3.00 129.12 -65.56
C SER A 12 3.37 128.58 -66.96
N ASN A 13 2.37 127.89 -67.53
CA ASN A 13 1.79 127.98 -68.89
C ASN A 13 2.29 127.08 -70.04
N PRO A 14 1.38 126.70 -70.98
CA PRO A 14 1.17 125.31 -71.42
C PRO A 14 1.29 125.12 -72.95
N VAL A 15 1.07 123.88 -73.45
CA VAL A 15 0.27 123.49 -74.66
C VAL A 15 0.77 122.16 -75.32
N ASP A 16 -0.22 121.33 -75.69
CA ASP A 16 -0.33 120.21 -76.67
C ASP A 16 0.56 118.94 -76.57
N LEU A 17 0.01 117.73 -76.43
CA LEU A 17 -0.82 116.85 -77.31
C LEU A 17 -0.05 116.09 -78.42
N LEU A 18 -0.07 114.75 -78.26
CA LEU A 18 -0.07 113.66 -79.25
C LEU A 18 1.17 113.37 -80.12
N SER A 19 1.80 112.23 -79.85
CA SER A 19 1.80 111.04 -80.74
C SER A 19 2.68 109.93 -80.12
N VAL A 20 2.27 108.66 -80.18
CA VAL A 20 3.10 107.49 -80.59
C VAL A 20 2.32 106.15 -80.44
N GLN A 21 2.34 105.44 -81.57
CA GLN A 21 2.07 104.08 -82.07
C GLN A 21 1.48 102.89 -81.22
N PRO A 22 0.69 101.96 -81.84
CA PRO A 22 -0.05 100.85 -81.18
C PRO A 22 0.73 99.58 -80.78
N GLU A 23 2.02 99.44 -81.13
CA GLU A 23 2.82 98.23 -80.81
C GLU A 23 3.25 98.14 -79.34
N GLU A 24 3.30 99.28 -78.63
CA GLU A 24 3.57 99.31 -77.17
C GLU A 24 2.43 98.67 -76.35
N TYR A 25 1.19 98.81 -76.81
CA TYR A 25 0.03 98.27 -76.09
C TYR A 25 -0.06 96.75 -76.15
N GLN A 26 0.32 96.11 -77.27
CA GLN A 26 0.31 94.63 -77.33
C GLN A 26 1.38 94.01 -76.42
N THR A 27 2.54 94.67 -76.31
CA THR A 27 3.61 94.22 -75.41
C THR A 27 3.22 94.40 -73.94
N GLN A 28 2.54 95.51 -73.61
CA GLN A 28 2.01 95.74 -72.26
C GLN A 28 0.87 94.78 -71.89
N ILE A 29 -0.02 94.44 -72.82
CA ILE A 29 -1.10 93.47 -72.57
C ILE A 29 -0.53 92.07 -72.31
N ALA A 30 0.49 91.64 -73.08
CA ALA A 30 1.15 90.36 -72.85
C ALA A 30 1.87 90.31 -71.49
N GLN A 31 2.52 91.40 -71.08
CA GLN A 31 3.15 91.52 -69.76
C GLN A 31 2.13 91.51 -68.61
N LEU A 32 0.99 92.18 -68.78
CA LEU A 32 -0.09 92.18 -67.79
C LEU A 32 -0.78 90.82 -67.68
N GLN A 33 -0.95 90.09 -68.78
CA GLN A 33 -1.49 88.72 -68.75
C GLN A 33 -0.56 87.76 -68.02
N GLN A 34 0.76 87.88 -68.25
CA GLN A 34 1.76 87.11 -67.51
C GLN A 34 1.76 87.44 -66.00
N GLN A 35 1.59 88.71 -65.64
CA GLN A 35 1.49 89.13 -64.23
C GLN A 35 0.22 88.61 -63.55
N VAL A 36 -0.93 88.61 -64.23
CA VAL A 36 -2.18 88.08 -63.69
C VAL A 36 -2.08 86.57 -63.48
N GLN A 37 -1.47 85.85 -64.42
CA GLN A 37 -1.29 84.40 -64.30
C GLN A 37 -0.35 84.02 -63.15
N ASN A 38 0.76 84.76 -62.97
CA ASN A 38 1.66 84.57 -61.82
C ASN A 38 0.97 84.88 -60.48
N GLN A 39 0.08 85.90 -60.43
CA GLN A 39 -0.66 86.22 -59.21
C GLN A 39 -1.77 85.20 -58.90
N GLN A 40 -2.39 84.58 -59.92
CA GLN A 40 -3.34 83.49 -59.71
C GLN A 40 -2.65 82.24 -59.15
N GLU A 41 -1.46 81.90 -59.65
CA GLU A 41 -0.66 80.78 -59.13
C GLU A 41 -0.19 81.01 -57.67
N GLU A 42 0.14 82.26 -57.30
CA GLU A 42 0.43 82.61 -55.89
C GLU A 42 -0.81 82.50 -54.98
N ILE A 43 -1.98 82.93 -55.45
CA ILE A 43 -3.23 82.83 -54.68
C ILE A 43 -3.62 81.37 -54.45
N GLU A 44 -3.53 80.51 -55.48
CA GLU A 44 -3.80 79.07 -55.34
C GLU A 44 -2.80 78.39 -54.39
N ARG A 45 -1.53 78.83 -54.40
CA ARG A 45 -0.50 78.37 -53.46
C ARG A 45 -0.80 78.78 -52.02
N TYR A 46 -1.26 80.01 -51.79
CA TYR A 46 -1.65 80.47 -50.45
C TYR A 46 -2.96 79.85 -49.96
N GLN A 47 -3.91 79.53 -50.84
CA GLN A 47 -5.13 78.80 -50.49
C GLN A 47 -4.83 77.36 -50.05
N SER A 48 -3.96 76.66 -50.80
CA SER A 48 -3.51 75.31 -50.44
C SER A 48 -2.79 75.26 -49.07
N GLN A 49 -1.97 76.27 -48.76
CA GLN A 49 -1.33 76.41 -47.44
C GLN A 49 -2.31 76.76 -46.31
N PHE A 50 -3.44 77.42 -46.62
CA PHE A 50 -4.44 77.79 -45.61
C PHE A 50 -5.35 76.60 -45.26
N ASP A 51 -5.69 75.75 -46.23
CA ASP A 51 -6.49 74.54 -46.02
C ASP A 51 -5.72 73.48 -45.19
N GLU A 52 -4.39 73.40 -45.34
CA GLU A 52 -3.52 72.50 -44.56
C GLU A 52 -3.45 72.94 -43.08
N VAL A 53 -3.38 74.25 -42.82
CA VAL A 53 -3.41 74.83 -41.45
C VAL A 53 -4.79 74.72 -40.80
N LEU A 54 -5.88 74.80 -41.58
CA LEU A 54 -7.25 74.65 -41.06
C LEU A 54 -7.52 73.20 -40.61
N ALA A 55 -7.01 72.21 -41.35
CA ALA A 55 -7.12 70.80 -40.99
C ALA A 55 -6.34 70.43 -39.71
N GLU A 56 -5.15 71.01 -39.51
CA GLU A 56 -4.39 70.87 -38.26
C GLU A 56 -5.09 71.56 -37.08
N LEU A 57 -5.73 72.71 -37.29
CA LEU A 57 -6.51 73.42 -36.28
C LEU A 57 -7.78 72.67 -35.86
N GLU A 58 -8.48 72.03 -36.79
CA GLU A 58 -9.64 71.17 -36.48
C GLU A 58 -9.23 69.90 -35.71
N GLN A 59 -8.09 69.30 -36.05
CA GLN A 59 -7.52 68.19 -35.27
C GLN A 59 -7.11 68.63 -33.85
N CYS A 60 -6.46 69.78 -33.71
CA CYS A 60 -6.12 70.36 -32.41
C CYS A 60 -7.37 70.73 -31.60
N HIS A 61 -8.45 71.19 -32.24
CA HIS A 61 -9.70 71.52 -31.54
C HIS A 61 -10.44 70.26 -31.06
N LEU A 62 -10.43 69.18 -31.86
CA LEU A 62 -10.99 67.89 -31.46
C LEU A 62 -10.18 67.26 -30.32
N GLN A 63 -8.85 67.32 -30.39
CA GLN A 63 -7.97 66.91 -29.28
C GLN A 63 -8.21 67.76 -28.05
N LEU A 64 -8.33 69.09 -28.17
CA LEU A 64 -8.61 69.99 -27.05
C LEU A 64 -9.95 69.66 -26.38
N HIS A 65 -11.01 69.38 -27.15
CA HIS A 65 -12.32 68.98 -26.60
C HIS A 65 -12.28 67.61 -25.92
N GLN A 66 -11.54 66.64 -26.46
CA GLN A 66 -11.31 65.34 -25.82
C GLN A 66 -10.50 65.49 -24.52
N THR A 67 -9.46 66.31 -24.53
CA THR A 67 -8.63 66.59 -23.35
C THR A 67 -9.40 67.40 -22.30
N GLN A 68 -10.29 68.31 -22.70
CA GLN A 68 -11.19 69.04 -21.79
C GLN A 68 -12.27 68.14 -21.19
N GLY A 69 -12.82 67.19 -21.96
CA GLY A 69 -13.71 66.15 -21.45
C GLY A 69 -13.02 65.25 -20.41
N GLN A 70 -11.79 64.83 -20.70
CA GLN A 70 -10.94 64.09 -19.76
C GLN A 70 -10.59 64.94 -18.54
N LEU A 71 -10.29 66.23 -18.69
CA LEU A 71 -9.98 67.13 -17.59
C LEU A 71 -11.18 67.35 -16.67
N HIS A 72 -12.39 67.49 -17.21
CA HIS A 72 -13.61 67.58 -16.42
C HIS A 72 -13.93 66.28 -15.68
N GLN A 73 -13.69 65.12 -16.31
CA GLN A 73 -13.79 63.82 -15.65
C GLN A 73 -12.76 63.67 -14.53
N PHE A 74 -11.50 64.05 -14.76
CA PHE A 74 -10.45 64.07 -13.75
C PHE A 74 -10.70 65.08 -12.63
N GLN A 75 -11.34 66.22 -12.91
CA GLN A 75 -11.71 67.20 -11.89
C GLN A 75 -12.85 66.70 -11.00
N ALA A 76 -13.86 66.04 -11.58
CA ALA A 76 -14.92 65.38 -10.83
C ALA A 76 -14.36 64.22 -9.98
N GLU A 77 -13.45 63.41 -10.52
CA GLU A 77 -12.72 62.39 -9.77
C GLU A 77 -11.89 63.01 -8.65
N LEU A 78 -11.18 64.12 -8.90
CA LEU A 78 -10.35 64.80 -7.89
C LEU A 78 -11.19 65.41 -6.75
N GLU A 79 -12.36 65.98 -7.04
CA GLU A 79 -13.26 66.50 -6.01
C GLU A 79 -13.90 65.36 -5.19
N ALA A 80 -14.30 64.26 -5.83
CA ALA A 80 -14.75 63.06 -5.13
C ALA A 80 -13.64 62.47 -4.25
N LYS A 81 -12.39 62.44 -4.74
CA LYS A 81 -11.21 61.97 -4.01
C LYS A 81 -10.88 62.87 -2.81
N LYS A 82 -11.07 64.18 -2.94
CA LYS A 82 -10.92 65.15 -1.85
C LYS A 82 -12.02 65.00 -0.80
N LEU A 83 -13.25 64.74 -1.22
CA LEU A 83 -14.37 64.48 -0.31
C LEU A 83 -14.12 63.18 0.48
N PHE A 84 -13.70 62.12 -0.19
CA PHE A 84 -13.28 60.84 0.41
C PHE A 84 -12.10 61.01 1.38
N LEU A 85 -11.07 61.79 1.00
CA LEU A 85 -9.92 62.08 1.88
C LEU A 85 -10.30 62.87 3.13
N ASN A 86 -11.24 63.82 3.02
CA ASN A 86 -11.71 64.59 4.16
C ASN A 86 -12.53 63.71 5.12
N HIS A 87 -13.37 62.82 4.60
CA HIS A 87 -14.13 61.87 5.41
C HIS A 87 -13.22 60.83 6.09
N SER A 88 -12.16 60.36 5.42
CA SER A 88 -11.17 59.46 6.02
C SER A 88 -10.26 60.15 7.04
N GLN A 89 -9.97 61.45 6.89
CA GLN A 89 -9.29 62.23 7.93
C GLN A 89 -10.19 62.51 9.14
N GLN A 90 -11.50 62.75 8.97
CA GLN A 90 -12.42 62.91 10.12
C GLN A 90 -12.62 61.62 10.92
N ALA A 91 -12.55 60.45 10.28
CA ALA A 91 -12.56 59.15 10.95
C ALA A 91 -11.34 58.89 11.87
N SER A 92 -10.27 59.68 11.74
CA SER A 92 -9.07 59.57 12.60
C SER A 92 -9.27 60.10 14.02
N GLU A 93 -10.38 60.80 14.30
CA GLU A 93 -10.63 61.43 15.60
C GLU A 93 -11.69 60.72 16.47
N GLN A 94 -12.50 59.78 15.94
CA GLN A 94 -13.40 58.89 16.71
C GLN A 94 -13.54 57.49 16.09
N PRO A 95 -13.44 56.38 16.87
CA PRO A 95 -13.41 55.02 16.33
C PRO A 95 -14.82 54.40 16.26
N ASP A 96 -15.71 54.96 15.42
CA ASP A 96 -17.01 54.33 15.13
C ASP A 96 -17.13 53.98 13.64
N ILE A 97 -16.72 52.75 13.32
CA ILE A 97 -16.65 52.17 11.96
C ILE A 97 -18.04 52.04 11.33
N GLU A 98 -19.09 51.86 12.13
CA GLU A 98 -20.48 51.73 11.66
C GLU A 98 -20.98 53.05 11.03
N SER A 99 -20.48 54.20 11.53
CA SER A 99 -20.80 55.52 10.97
C SER A 99 -20.15 55.77 9.60
N VAL A 100 -18.93 55.26 9.38
CA VAL A 100 -18.18 55.40 8.13
C VAL A 100 -18.79 54.52 7.04
N LEU A 101 -19.19 53.29 7.38
CA LEU A 101 -19.89 52.37 6.48
C LEU A 101 -21.24 52.92 6.03
N THR A 102 -22.05 53.44 6.97
CA THR A 102 -23.36 54.04 6.65
C THR A 102 -23.22 55.28 5.74
N GLN A 103 -22.14 56.06 5.89
CA GLN A 103 -21.88 57.23 5.04
C GLN A 103 -21.37 56.85 3.64
N ILE A 104 -20.56 55.80 3.50
CA ILE A 104 -20.09 55.29 2.20
C ILE A 104 -21.24 54.62 1.44
N GLU A 105 -22.08 53.82 2.10
CA GLU A 105 -23.25 53.17 1.48
C GLU A 105 -24.38 54.15 1.12
N SER A 106 -24.51 55.28 1.83
CA SER A 106 -25.51 56.32 1.54
C SER A 106 -25.10 57.30 0.42
N SER A 107 -23.86 57.20 -0.08
CA SER A 107 -23.37 58.03 -1.19
C SER A 107 -23.80 57.43 -2.53
N SER A 108 -24.33 58.28 -3.42
CA SER A 108 -25.20 57.90 -4.55
C SER A 108 -24.69 56.75 -5.43
N ASP A 109 -25.62 55.99 -6.02
CA ASP A 109 -25.42 54.90 -6.99
C ASP A 109 -24.41 55.17 -8.14
N GLN A 110 -24.01 56.43 -8.36
CA GLN A 110 -23.03 56.84 -9.36
C GLN A 110 -21.55 56.72 -8.94
N PHE A 111 -21.23 56.43 -7.68
CA PHE A 111 -19.83 56.34 -7.23
C PHE A 111 -19.60 55.22 -6.21
N LYS A 112 -19.48 53.98 -6.69
CA LYS A 112 -18.84 52.92 -5.89
C LYS A 112 -17.32 53.17 -5.88
N PRO A 113 -16.66 53.28 -4.71
CA PRO A 113 -15.21 53.48 -4.63
C PRO A 113 -14.47 52.35 -5.38
N SER A 114 -13.36 52.70 -6.05
CA SER A 114 -12.55 51.72 -6.76
C SER A 114 -11.88 50.75 -5.78
N SER A 115 -11.68 49.48 -6.15
CA SER A 115 -11.05 48.48 -5.27
C SER A 115 -9.73 49.01 -4.69
N SER A 116 -8.92 49.72 -5.49
CA SER A 116 -7.67 50.39 -5.09
C SER A 116 -7.80 51.34 -3.90
N GLU A 117 -8.88 52.11 -3.83
CA GLU A 117 -9.08 53.12 -2.78
C GLU A 117 -9.54 52.45 -1.48
N ILE A 118 -10.36 51.41 -1.59
CA ILE A 118 -10.75 50.53 -0.48
C ILE A 118 -9.50 49.84 0.10
N PHE A 119 -8.65 49.22 -0.74
CA PHE A 119 -7.39 48.59 -0.31
C PHE A 119 -6.47 49.56 0.45
N THR A 120 -6.35 50.81 -0.03
CA THR A 120 -5.44 51.81 0.55
C THR A 120 -5.93 52.27 1.93
N THR A 121 -7.23 52.52 2.08
CA THR A 121 -7.85 52.93 3.34
C THR A 121 -7.74 51.83 4.41
N TYR A 122 -8.10 50.58 4.05
CA TYR A 122 -8.00 49.46 5.01
C TYR A 122 -6.56 49.11 5.37
N ARG A 123 -5.61 49.21 4.42
CA ARG A 123 -4.18 49.04 4.70
C ARG A 123 -3.68 50.06 5.72
N SER A 124 -4.10 51.33 5.61
CA SER A 124 -3.76 52.35 6.60
C SER A 124 -4.32 52.04 7.98
N ILE A 125 -5.56 51.52 8.07
CA ILE A 125 -6.20 51.11 9.33
C ILE A 125 -5.44 49.94 9.98
N ILE A 126 -5.03 48.94 9.20
CA ILE A 126 -4.24 47.81 9.69
C ILE A 126 -2.83 48.26 10.13
N GLU A 127 -2.20 49.19 9.40
CA GLU A 127 -0.90 49.75 9.77
C GLU A 127 -0.94 50.55 11.09
N GLN A 128 -2.07 51.20 11.38
CA GLN A 128 -2.27 51.93 12.63
C GLN A 128 -2.59 51.01 13.82
N ASN A 129 -3.35 49.93 13.59
CA ASN A 129 -3.75 48.97 14.63
C ASN A 129 -3.61 47.51 14.13
N PRO A 130 -2.37 46.97 14.05
CA PRO A 130 -2.09 45.68 13.41
C PRO A 130 -2.51 44.45 14.23
N ASP A 131 -2.84 44.65 15.51
CA ASP A 131 -3.17 43.57 16.44
C ASP A 131 -4.67 43.48 16.75
N LEU A 132 -5.51 44.29 16.08
CA LEU A 132 -6.96 44.26 16.26
C LEU A 132 -7.61 43.24 15.30
N PRO A 133 -8.18 42.11 15.79
CA PRO A 133 -8.75 41.08 14.91
C PRO A 133 -9.94 41.56 14.07
N GLN A 134 -10.73 42.50 14.60
CA GLN A 134 -11.93 43.02 13.95
C GLN A 134 -11.63 43.68 12.59
N ASN A 135 -10.52 44.42 12.49
CA ASN A 135 -10.09 45.05 11.24
C ASN A 135 -9.90 44.02 10.11
N TYR A 136 -9.41 42.83 10.45
CA TYR A 136 -9.23 41.74 9.49
C TYR A 136 -10.57 41.03 9.17
N GLN A 137 -11.53 40.99 10.10
CA GLN A 137 -12.87 40.47 9.81
C GLN A 137 -13.63 41.37 8.83
N ASP A 138 -13.57 42.68 9.04
CA ASP A 138 -14.25 43.66 8.19
C ASP A 138 -13.62 43.70 6.79
N LEU A 139 -12.28 43.73 6.72
CA LEU A 139 -11.55 43.66 5.45
C LEU A 139 -11.79 42.34 4.71
N GLY A 140 -11.81 41.22 5.43
CA GLY A 140 -12.08 39.91 4.83
C GLY A 140 -13.47 39.83 4.21
N ARG A 141 -14.48 40.43 4.85
CA ARG A 141 -15.85 40.51 4.32
C ARG A 141 -15.91 41.31 3.02
N GLU A 142 -15.18 42.42 2.95
CA GLU A 142 -15.10 43.25 1.75
C GLU A 142 -14.40 42.52 0.60
N PHE A 143 -13.28 41.85 0.87
CA PHE A 143 -12.59 41.01 -0.12
C PHE A 143 -13.47 39.88 -0.64
N LEU A 144 -14.24 39.26 0.25
CA LEU A 144 -15.19 38.23 -0.11
C LEU A 144 -16.29 38.77 -1.04
N GLN A 145 -16.86 39.93 -0.74
CA GLN A 145 -17.89 40.58 -1.59
C GLN A 145 -17.38 40.94 -2.98
N GLN A 146 -16.10 41.31 -3.09
CA GLN A 146 -15.45 41.65 -4.36
C GLN A 146 -14.88 40.43 -5.12
N GLY A 147 -14.95 39.22 -4.55
CA GLY A 147 -14.45 37.99 -5.16
C GLY A 147 -12.94 37.73 -5.01
N TYR A 148 -12.25 38.47 -4.15
CA TYR A 148 -10.83 38.27 -3.81
C TYR A 148 -10.68 37.20 -2.72
N TRP A 149 -10.91 35.94 -3.10
CA TRP A 149 -10.99 34.81 -2.18
C TRP A 149 -9.72 34.54 -1.38
N VAL A 150 -8.55 34.63 -2.02
CA VAL A 150 -7.27 34.32 -1.37
C VAL A 150 -6.96 35.36 -0.29
N GLU A 151 -7.17 36.64 -0.60
CA GLU A 151 -6.97 37.77 0.30
C GLU A 151 -7.97 37.73 1.47
N ALA A 152 -9.23 37.37 1.19
CA ALA A 152 -10.24 37.15 2.22
C ALA A 152 -9.82 36.03 3.20
N ILE A 153 -9.40 34.87 2.68
CA ILE A 153 -8.92 33.75 3.51
C ILE A 153 -7.69 34.14 4.34
N SER A 154 -6.77 34.93 3.77
CA SER A 154 -5.62 35.45 4.52
C SER A 154 -6.02 36.38 5.66
N CYS A 155 -7.05 37.21 5.47
CA CYS A 155 -7.64 38.02 6.53
C CYS A 155 -8.29 37.15 7.62
N TYR A 156 -9.05 36.12 7.23
CA TYR A 156 -9.61 35.13 8.16
C TYR A 156 -8.50 34.48 9.01
N ARG A 157 -7.47 33.92 8.37
CA ARG A 157 -6.32 33.30 9.04
C ARG A 157 -5.64 34.24 10.04
N ARG A 158 -5.46 35.50 9.67
CA ARG A 158 -4.85 36.52 10.55
C ARG A 158 -5.74 36.85 11.75
N SER A 159 -7.05 37.01 11.54
CA SER A 159 -7.99 37.28 12.62
C SER A 159 -8.03 36.15 13.67
N VAL A 160 -8.06 34.88 13.24
CA VAL A 160 -8.05 33.70 14.12
C VAL A 160 -6.70 33.57 14.85
N THR A 161 -5.60 34.00 14.23
CA THR A 161 -4.29 34.01 14.89
C THR A 161 -4.21 35.02 16.02
N LEU A 162 -4.84 36.18 15.85
CA LEU A 162 -4.86 37.25 16.86
C LEU A 162 -5.87 36.96 17.98
N ASN A 163 -7.02 36.39 17.64
CA ASN A 163 -7.99 35.91 18.62
C ASN A 163 -8.66 34.61 18.11
N PRO A 164 -8.37 33.46 18.75
CA PRO A 164 -8.95 32.15 18.40
C PRO A 164 -10.47 32.07 18.48
N ASP A 165 -11.14 32.93 19.26
CA ASP A 165 -12.61 32.90 19.41
C ASP A 165 -13.35 33.18 18.09
N TYR A 166 -12.71 33.90 17.15
CA TYR A 166 -13.25 34.13 15.81
C TYR A 166 -13.30 32.87 14.93
N GLN A 167 -12.78 31.73 15.38
CA GLN A 167 -12.96 30.46 14.67
C GLN A 167 -14.44 29.99 14.67
N LYS A 168 -15.24 30.42 15.66
CA LYS A 168 -16.64 29.99 15.84
C LYS A 168 -17.66 30.94 15.19
N GLN A 169 -17.27 32.18 14.90
CA GLN A 169 -18.12 33.21 14.31
C GLN A 169 -17.27 34.11 13.42
N CYS A 170 -17.21 33.82 12.12
CA CYS A 170 -16.41 34.60 11.18
C CYS A 170 -17.22 35.00 9.94
N PHE A 171 -16.72 35.97 9.18
CA PHE A 171 -17.39 36.40 7.95
C PHE A 171 -17.55 35.29 6.88
N LEU A 172 -16.81 34.17 6.99
CA LEU A 172 -16.95 33.01 6.09
C LEU A 172 -18.20 32.17 6.39
N ASP A 173 -18.88 32.36 7.52
CA ASP A 173 -20.08 31.59 7.89
C ASP A 173 -21.20 31.79 6.84
N GLN A 174 -21.23 32.96 6.20
CA GLN A 174 -22.18 33.36 5.18
C GLN A 174 -21.87 32.77 3.79
N VAL A 175 -20.72 32.11 3.61
CA VAL A 175 -20.33 31.50 2.34
C VAL A 175 -21.08 30.17 2.17
N ALA A 176 -21.83 30.07 1.07
CA ALA A 176 -22.30 28.80 0.58
C ALA A 176 -21.13 28.06 -0.07
N GLY A 177 -20.76 26.89 0.47
CA GLY A 177 -19.74 26.02 -0.09
C GLY A 177 -20.35 24.72 -0.62
N ASP A 178 -19.55 23.95 -1.36
CA ASP A 178 -19.98 22.67 -1.93
C ASP A 178 -19.88 21.57 -0.87
N LEU A 179 -20.97 20.82 -0.67
CA LEU A 179 -20.94 19.66 0.22
C LEU A 179 -20.03 18.59 -0.39
N TYR A 180 -18.87 18.39 0.21
CA TYR A 180 -17.86 17.44 -0.25
C TYR A 180 -18.15 16.03 0.28
N CYS A 181 -18.38 15.91 1.60
CA CYS A 181 -18.60 14.62 2.24
C CYS A 181 -19.57 14.75 3.42
N GLN A 182 -20.44 13.75 3.58
CA GLN A 182 -21.27 13.56 4.76
C GLN A 182 -21.08 12.13 5.27
N ILE A 183 -20.62 12.00 6.51
CA ILE A 183 -20.37 10.73 7.19
C ILE A 183 -21.46 10.57 8.25
N HIS A 184 -22.34 9.59 8.06
CA HIS A 184 -23.37 9.24 9.02
C HIS A 184 -22.83 8.33 10.13
N SER A 185 -23.53 8.30 11.26
CA SER A 185 -23.18 7.48 12.41
C SER A 185 -22.93 6.01 12.08
N GLN A 186 -23.69 5.42 11.14
CA GLN A 186 -23.55 4.01 10.78
C GLN A 186 -22.27 3.70 9.96
N GLN A 187 -21.61 4.73 9.43
CA GLN A 187 -20.37 4.59 8.67
C GLN A 187 -19.13 4.66 9.56
N LEU A 188 -19.30 4.98 10.86
CA LEU A 188 -18.22 4.99 11.84
C LEU A 188 -17.91 3.55 12.28
N SER A 189 -16.62 3.25 12.40
CA SER A 189 -16.13 1.98 12.93
C SER A 189 -15.94 2.07 14.44
N ILE A 190 -16.21 0.97 15.14
CA ILE A 190 -16.07 0.84 16.60
C ILE A 190 -14.79 0.08 16.91
N LEU A 191 -14.04 0.51 17.92
CA LEU A 191 -12.81 -0.17 18.34
C LEU A 191 -13.10 -1.42 19.20
N PRO A 192 -12.21 -2.43 19.16
CA PRO A 192 -12.32 -3.62 20.01
C PRO A 192 -12.39 -3.24 21.50
N GLU A 193 -13.11 -4.04 22.29
CA GLU A 193 -13.29 -3.88 23.75
C GLU A 193 -14.14 -2.69 24.21
N GLN A 194 -14.51 -1.77 23.31
CA GLN A 194 -15.36 -0.62 23.62
C GLN A 194 -16.84 -1.01 23.59
N LYS A 195 -17.59 -0.61 24.62
CA LYS A 195 -19.02 -0.92 24.73
C LYS A 195 -19.85 0.11 23.97
N THR A 196 -20.55 -0.32 22.93
CA THR A 196 -21.46 0.54 22.16
C THR A 196 -22.82 -0.12 21.97
N GLU A 197 -23.87 0.69 21.84
CA GLU A 197 -25.24 0.26 21.59
C GLU A 197 -25.79 0.97 20.36
N ILE A 198 -26.77 0.38 19.68
CA ILE A 198 -27.49 1.04 18.59
C ILE A 198 -28.80 1.58 19.15
N THR A 199 -28.98 2.90 19.09
CA THR A 199 -30.23 3.56 19.50
C THR A 199 -31.41 3.15 18.61
N PRO A 200 -32.67 3.27 19.07
CA PRO A 200 -33.84 3.00 18.22
C PRO A 200 -33.90 3.84 16.92
N SER A 201 -33.25 5.00 16.91
CA SER A 201 -33.06 5.88 15.76
C SER A 201 -31.91 5.46 14.82
N GLY A 202 -31.20 4.36 15.12
CA GLY A 202 -30.13 3.81 14.28
C GLY A 202 -28.75 4.46 14.46
N HIS A 203 -28.55 5.29 15.48
CA HIS A 203 -27.24 5.90 15.80
C HIS A 203 -26.42 5.05 16.76
N ILE A 204 -25.09 5.10 16.63
CA ILE A 204 -24.14 4.42 17.51
C ILE A 204 -23.98 5.25 18.80
N LEU A 205 -24.32 4.63 19.93
CA LEU A 205 -24.15 5.16 21.28
C LEU A 205 -22.91 4.54 21.92
N SER A 206 -21.91 5.36 22.26
CA SER A 206 -20.87 4.97 23.21
C SER A 206 -21.48 4.85 24.60
N VAL A 207 -21.21 3.75 25.31
CA VAL A 207 -21.72 3.49 26.66
C VAL A 207 -20.81 4.13 27.71
N ALA A 208 -21.39 4.51 28.86
CA ALA A 208 -20.64 5.03 29.99
C ALA A 208 -19.63 3.99 30.53
N GLY A 209 -18.44 4.45 30.93
CA GLY A 209 -17.33 3.62 31.37
C GLY A 209 -16.32 3.25 30.26
N ASN A 210 -16.55 3.64 29.01
CA ASN A 210 -15.51 3.59 27.97
C ASN A 210 -14.41 4.62 28.28
N GLU A 211 -13.14 4.20 28.30
CA GLU A 211 -11.98 5.08 28.43
C GLU A 211 -11.07 4.92 27.22
N GLY A 212 -10.63 6.05 26.65
CA GLY A 212 -9.72 6.05 25.51
C GLY A 212 -10.45 6.09 24.16
N PHE A 213 -9.80 5.57 23.11
CA PHE A 213 -10.26 5.68 21.73
C PHE A 213 -11.48 4.77 21.48
N VAL A 214 -12.59 5.31 20.95
CA VAL A 214 -13.88 4.58 20.82
C VAL A 214 -14.35 4.41 19.38
N LEU A 215 -14.52 5.51 18.65
CA LEU A 215 -15.08 5.51 17.29
C LEU A 215 -14.11 6.18 16.34
N PHE A 216 -14.13 5.75 15.07
CA PHE A 216 -13.43 6.45 14.01
C PHE A 216 -14.19 6.44 12.68
N GLY A 217 -14.00 7.50 11.89
CA GLY A 217 -14.55 7.65 10.55
C GLY A 217 -13.82 6.80 9.51
N PRO A 218 -14.43 6.54 8.34
CA PRO A 218 -13.75 5.88 7.24
C PRO A 218 -12.52 6.68 6.79
N TYR A 219 -11.50 6.01 6.26
CA TYR A 219 -10.39 6.69 5.60
C TYR A 219 -10.92 7.38 4.34
N ILE A 220 -10.82 8.70 4.30
CA ILE A 220 -11.27 9.51 3.17
C ILE A 220 -10.09 10.32 2.66
N ASP A 221 -9.87 10.30 1.34
CA ASP A 221 -8.90 11.17 0.68
C ASP A 221 -9.55 12.51 0.40
N ILE A 222 -9.20 13.53 1.19
CA ILE A 222 -9.78 14.88 1.10
C ILE A 222 -8.88 15.75 0.21
N PRO A 223 -9.40 16.36 -0.87
CA PRO A 223 -8.66 17.29 -1.72
C PRO A 223 -8.17 18.51 -0.94
N ASP A 224 -7.11 19.15 -1.44
CA ASP A 224 -6.58 20.37 -0.83
C ASP A 224 -7.63 21.50 -0.80
N GLY A 225 -7.65 22.25 0.30
CA GLY A 225 -8.52 23.42 0.43
C GLY A 225 -8.96 23.72 1.85
N LEU A 226 -9.77 24.79 1.96
CA LEU A 226 -10.38 25.21 3.22
C LEU A 226 -11.77 24.59 3.34
N TYR A 227 -11.97 23.80 4.38
CA TYR A 227 -13.24 23.13 4.65
C TYR A 227 -13.87 23.66 5.92
N ARG A 228 -15.19 23.82 5.89
CA ARG A 228 -16.03 23.94 7.08
C ARG A 228 -16.48 22.56 7.49
N ILE A 229 -16.16 22.15 8.71
CA ILE A 229 -16.49 20.85 9.28
C ILE A 229 -17.52 21.04 10.38
N GLN A 230 -18.64 20.34 10.24
CA GLN A 230 -19.71 20.30 11.24
C GLN A 230 -19.87 18.87 11.75
N VAL A 231 -19.71 18.68 13.05
CA VAL A 231 -19.92 17.40 13.73
C VAL A 231 -21.15 17.55 14.62
N THR A 232 -22.18 16.75 14.39
CA THR A 232 -23.39 16.75 15.24
C THR A 232 -23.37 15.55 16.16
N PHE A 233 -23.64 15.78 17.44
CA PHE A 233 -23.63 14.74 18.48
C PHE A 233 -24.75 14.97 19.50
N GLN A 234 -24.95 13.99 20.37
CA GLN A 234 -25.95 14.05 21.42
C GLN A 234 -25.48 13.28 22.65
N PHE A 235 -25.77 13.81 23.83
CA PHE A 235 -25.57 13.13 25.11
C PHE A 235 -26.89 12.51 25.61
N PRO A 236 -26.86 11.31 26.23
CA PRO A 236 -28.03 10.76 26.91
C PRO A 236 -28.49 11.64 28.09
N GLU A 237 -29.79 11.68 28.36
CA GLU A 237 -30.40 12.56 29.38
C GLU A 237 -29.85 12.37 30.81
N ASN A 238 -29.25 11.20 31.10
CA ASN A 238 -28.75 10.83 32.43
C ASN A 238 -27.23 11.03 32.60
N ALA A 239 -26.52 11.66 31.65
CA ALA A 239 -25.05 11.69 31.62
C ALA A 239 -24.37 12.75 32.52
N GLN A 240 -25.04 13.30 33.55
CA GLN A 240 -24.46 14.37 34.38
C GLN A 240 -23.58 13.84 35.53
N GLY A 241 -22.29 14.16 35.48
CA GLY A 241 -21.31 13.96 36.55
C GLY A 241 -20.26 15.09 36.53
N ASN A 242 -19.78 15.48 37.72
CA ASN A 242 -18.88 16.64 37.93
C ASN A 242 -17.53 16.53 37.19
N GLU A 243 -17.06 17.69 36.70
CA GLU A 243 -15.80 17.96 35.99
C GLU A 243 -15.76 17.63 34.47
N ASP A 244 -16.70 18.28 33.76
CA ASP A 244 -16.54 19.19 32.60
C ASP A 244 -16.13 18.75 31.18
N ILE A 245 -15.94 17.47 30.83
CA ILE A 245 -15.73 17.07 29.42
C ILE A 245 -16.39 15.72 29.09
N GLY A 246 -17.18 15.65 28.01
CA GLY A 246 -17.82 14.43 27.52
C GLY A 246 -16.87 13.50 26.76
N PHE A 247 -16.26 13.97 25.66
CA PHE A 247 -15.30 13.20 24.84
C PHE A 247 -14.25 14.11 24.19
N ILE A 248 -13.17 13.55 23.65
CA ILE A 248 -12.22 14.26 22.78
C ILE A 248 -12.51 13.87 21.33
N PHE A 249 -12.53 14.86 20.46
CA PHE A 249 -12.62 14.67 19.02
C PHE A 249 -11.34 15.14 18.36
N ASP A 250 -10.83 14.35 17.41
CA ASP A 250 -9.72 14.77 16.58
C ASP A 250 -9.89 14.39 15.10
N VAL A 251 -9.07 15.03 14.26
CA VAL A 251 -8.93 14.77 12.83
C VAL A 251 -7.47 14.49 12.52
N VAL A 252 -7.16 13.43 11.78
CA VAL A 252 -5.78 13.01 11.43
C VAL A 252 -5.66 12.78 9.93
N SER A 253 -4.52 13.15 9.34
CA SER A 253 -4.20 12.87 7.93
C SER A 253 -2.69 12.69 7.73
N PRO A 254 -2.25 11.59 7.08
CA PRO A 254 -1.91 10.32 7.72
C PRO A 254 -1.02 10.44 8.98
N HIS A 255 -1.09 9.44 9.87
CA HIS A 255 -0.41 9.38 11.18
C HIS A 255 1.09 9.76 11.13
N PRO A 256 1.65 10.50 12.11
CA PRO A 256 1.10 10.90 13.41
C PRO A 256 0.43 12.27 13.48
N TYR A 257 0.10 12.91 12.35
CA TYR A 257 -0.27 14.33 12.40
C TYR A 257 -1.75 14.54 12.75
N VAL A 258 -1.99 14.93 14.00
CA VAL A 258 -3.29 15.48 14.41
C VAL A 258 -3.46 16.87 13.76
N LEU A 259 -4.51 17.00 12.94
CA LEU A 259 -4.87 18.21 12.24
C LEU A 259 -5.66 19.17 13.14
N TYR A 260 -6.56 18.60 13.93
CA TYR A 260 -7.45 19.31 14.82
C TYR A 260 -7.76 18.39 15.99
N GLU A 261 -7.76 18.92 17.21
CA GLU A 261 -8.19 18.20 18.40
C GLU A 261 -8.96 19.17 19.29
N THR A 262 -10.07 18.74 19.85
CA THR A 262 -10.82 19.53 20.81
C THR A 262 -11.56 18.65 21.81
N PRO A 263 -11.60 19.01 23.10
CA PRO A 263 -12.54 18.42 24.04
C PRO A 263 -13.96 18.93 23.77
N ILE A 264 -14.93 18.03 23.86
CA ILE A 264 -16.35 18.31 23.72
C ILE A 264 -17.03 18.19 25.07
N ASP A 265 -17.71 19.25 25.48
CA ASP A 265 -18.45 19.33 26.74
C ASP A 265 -19.93 18.89 26.57
N PHE A 266 -20.60 18.63 27.70
CA PHE A 266 -22.01 18.21 27.73
C PHE A 266 -23.02 19.30 27.36
N SER A 267 -22.59 20.56 27.28
CA SER A 267 -23.46 21.69 26.89
C SER A 267 -23.56 21.85 25.37
N GLN A 268 -22.68 21.20 24.62
CA GLN A 268 -22.64 21.22 23.17
C GLN A 268 -23.45 20.04 22.59
N ASN A 269 -24.12 20.28 21.47
CA ASN A 269 -24.75 19.22 20.64
C ASN A 269 -24.19 19.22 19.20
N SER A 270 -23.28 20.14 18.91
CA SER A 270 -22.61 20.24 17.63
C SER A 270 -21.29 20.98 17.81
N LEU A 271 -20.31 20.62 16.97
CA LEU A 271 -19.04 21.30 16.83
C LEU A 271 -18.94 21.79 15.39
N GLU A 272 -18.63 23.07 15.21
CA GLU A 272 -18.38 23.67 13.90
C GLU A 272 -17.02 24.37 13.92
N PHE A 273 -16.19 24.08 12.93
CA PHE A 273 -14.85 24.65 12.81
C PHE A 273 -14.37 24.59 11.36
N TYR A 274 -13.36 25.40 11.06
CA TYR A 274 -12.70 25.38 9.77
C TYR A 274 -11.36 24.65 9.86
N LEU A 275 -11.07 23.82 8.86
CA LEU A 275 -9.82 23.07 8.75
C LEU A 275 -9.27 23.16 7.32
N GLU A 276 -7.96 23.38 7.25
CA GLU A 276 -7.21 23.41 6.00
C GLU A 276 -6.64 22.01 5.75
N PHE A 277 -6.98 21.40 4.62
CA PHE A 277 -6.38 20.16 4.17
C PHE A 277 -5.31 20.43 3.12
N ILE A 278 -4.15 19.81 3.32
CA ILE A 278 -3.05 19.75 2.36
C ILE A 278 -2.58 18.30 2.35
N ASP A 279 -2.68 17.63 1.20
CA ASP A 279 -2.46 16.18 1.05
C ASP A 279 -3.32 15.37 2.04
N GLY A 280 -4.64 15.59 2.00
CA GLY A 280 -5.65 14.99 2.90
C GLY A 280 -5.85 13.48 2.74
N LYS A 281 -4.82 12.72 2.35
CA LYS A 281 -4.90 11.28 2.08
C LYS A 281 -5.14 10.49 3.35
N ARG A 282 -6.10 9.56 3.28
CA ARG A 282 -6.52 8.69 4.38
C ARG A 282 -6.82 9.47 5.65
N THR A 283 -7.52 10.59 5.50
CA THR A 283 -8.00 11.36 6.64
C THR A 283 -8.94 10.50 7.48
N GLU A 284 -8.80 10.58 8.80
CA GLU A 284 -9.60 9.86 9.78
C GLU A 284 -10.16 10.86 10.82
N PHE A 285 -11.38 10.61 11.27
CA PHE A 285 -12.07 11.40 12.30
C PHE A 285 -12.22 10.52 13.54
N ARG A 286 -11.60 10.87 14.66
CA ARG A 286 -11.48 9.99 15.83
C ARG A 286 -12.20 10.57 17.04
N PHE A 287 -12.76 9.67 17.86
CA PHE A 287 -13.53 10.02 19.05
C PHE A 287 -13.03 9.22 20.25
N PHE A 288 -12.61 9.90 21.31
CA PHE A 288 -12.07 9.30 22.52
C PHE A 288 -12.98 9.60 23.72
N ALA A 289 -13.48 8.56 24.39
CA ALA A 289 -14.28 8.71 25.59
C ALA A 289 -13.43 9.01 26.81
N LYS A 290 -13.99 9.81 27.72
CA LYS A 290 -13.45 10.06 29.07
C LYS A 290 -14.32 9.43 30.17
N GLY A 291 -14.88 8.24 29.91
CA GLY A 291 -15.78 7.55 30.83
C GLY A 291 -17.27 7.84 30.63
N TYR A 292 -17.64 8.68 29.66
CA TYR A 292 -19.03 9.13 29.46
C TYR A 292 -19.65 8.64 28.14
N ALA A 293 -20.98 8.53 28.15
CA ALA A 293 -21.77 8.10 27.00
C ALA A 293 -22.04 9.26 26.04
N PHE A 294 -21.92 9.01 24.73
CA PHE A 294 -22.22 10.00 23.69
C PHE A 294 -22.65 9.33 22.38
N ILE A 295 -23.38 10.06 21.54
CA ILE A 295 -23.84 9.62 20.22
C ILE A 295 -23.29 10.57 19.17
N ILE A 296 -22.66 10.05 18.13
CA ILE A 296 -22.35 10.84 16.93
C ILE A 296 -23.48 10.65 15.93
N LYS A 297 -24.03 11.74 15.38
CA LYS A 297 -25.11 11.69 14.38
C LYS A 297 -24.56 11.79 12.97
N GLU A 298 -23.74 12.81 12.74
CA GLU A 298 -23.15 13.07 11.42
C GLU A 298 -21.90 13.95 11.51
N ILE A 299 -21.03 13.80 10.50
CA ILE A 299 -19.90 14.69 10.21
C ILE A 299 -20.13 15.21 8.78
N LYS A 300 -20.19 16.53 8.61
CA LYS A 300 -20.34 17.20 7.31
C LYS A 300 -19.09 18.00 7.01
N LEU A 301 -18.55 17.80 5.81
CA LEU A 301 -17.42 18.54 5.26
C LEU A 301 -17.93 19.36 4.08
N THR A 302 -17.90 20.67 4.22
CA THR A 302 -18.27 21.63 3.17
C THR A 302 -17.01 22.33 2.67
N LEU A 303 -16.69 22.18 1.39
CA LEU A 303 -15.56 22.85 0.76
C LEU A 303 -15.91 24.34 0.56
N ILE A 304 -15.17 25.21 1.23
CA ILE A 304 -15.37 26.66 1.17
C ILE A 304 -14.50 27.27 0.07
N TYR A 305 -13.29 26.76 -0.11
CA TYR A 305 -12.38 27.22 -1.16
C TYR A 305 -11.47 26.10 -1.66
N SER A 306 -11.44 25.92 -2.98
CA SER A 306 -10.56 24.99 -3.68
C SER A 306 -9.40 25.75 -4.36
N PRO A 307 -8.14 25.50 -3.96
CA PRO A 307 -6.99 26.20 -4.52
C PRO A 307 -6.71 25.83 -5.97
N GLU A 308 -6.85 24.54 -6.36
CA GLU A 308 -6.41 24.02 -7.66
C GLU A 308 -7.12 24.62 -8.88
N SER A 309 -8.28 25.25 -8.67
CA SER A 309 -9.08 25.85 -9.75
C SER A 309 -8.73 27.31 -10.07
N HIS A 310 -7.75 27.92 -9.37
CA HIS A 310 -7.52 29.37 -9.40
C HIS A 310 -6.06 29.75 -9.73
N THR A 311 -5.86 30.83 -10.50
CA THR A 311 -4.52 31.37 -10.84
C THR A 311 -3.72 31.83 -9.63
N ASN A 312 -4.37 32.08 -8.50
CA ASN A 312 -3.76 32.58 -7.27
C ASN A 312 -3.45 31.46 -6.25
N ALA A 313 -3.57 30.18 -6.63
CA ALA A 313 -3.26 29.04 -5.76
C ALA A 313 -1.88 29.12 -5.08
N PRO A 314 -0.79 29.54 -5.76
CA PRO A 314 0.51 29.67 -5.10
C PRO A 314 0.52 30.66 -3.92
N PHE A 315 -0.26 31.75 -4.00
CA PHE A 315 -0.40 32.72 -2.90
C PHE A 315 -1.13 32.11 -1.71
N TYR A 316 -2.21 31.36 -1.97
CA TYR A 316 -2.96 30.66 -0.93
C TYR A 316 -2.07 29.70 -0.12
N TYR A 317 -1.27 28.89 -0.81
CA TYR A 317 -0.38 27.92 -0.19
C TYR A 317 0.81 28.58 0.53
N PHE A 318 1.37 29.67 -0.02
CA PHE A 318 2.42 30.43 0.63
C PHE A 318 1.94 31.07 1.95
N ASP A 319 0.76 31.70 1.92
CA ASP A 319 0.17 32.33 3.11
C ASP A 319 -0.16 31.27 4.18
N LEU A 320 -0.63 30.09 3.75
CA LEU A 320 -0.89 28.96 4.63
C LEU A 320 0.40 28.45 5.27
N GLY A 321 1.46 28.28 4.49
CA GLY A 321 2.78 27.88 4.99
C GLY A 321 3.32 28.87 6.03
N SER A 322 3.22 30.17 5.75
CA SER A 322 3.66 31.24 6.65
C SER A 322 2.91 31.23 7.99
N LEU A 323 1.60 30.99 7.94
CA LEU A 323 0.78 30.84 9.14
C LEU A 323 1.19 29.62 9.96
N LEU A 324 1.33 28.47 9.31
CA LEU A 324 1.69 27.21 9.95
C LEU A 324 3.09 27.27 10.59
N GLN A 325 4.03 27.96 9.93
CA GLN A 325 5.38 28.20 10.46
C GLN A 325 5.32 29.04 11.76
N LYS A 326 4.51 30.10 11.79
CA LYS A 326 4.28 30.92 13.00
C LYS A 326 3.65 30.11 14.14
N LYS A 327 2.84 29.10 13.82
CA LYS A 327 2.26 28.14 14.79
C LYS A 327 3.23 27.02 15.18
N ALA A 328 4.49 27.07 14.75
CA ALA A 328 5.51 26.02 14.94
C ALA A 328 5.13 24.64 14.34
N LEU A 329 4.20 24.60 13.38
CA LEU A 329 3.80 23.38 12.66
C LEU A 329 4.68 23.21 11.40
N MET A 330 5.99 23.02 11.62
CA MET A 330 7.01 23.09 10.56
C MET A 330 6.77 22.11 9.41
N ASP A 331 6.32 20.89 9.70
CA ASP A 331 6.07 19.87 8.67
C ASP A 331 4.93 20.28 7.72
N LYS A 332 3.84 20.82 8.28
CA LYS A 332 2.69 21.28 7.49
C LYS A 332 3.00 22.59 6.76
N ALA A 333 3.76 23.47 7.40
CA ALA A 333 4.22 24.71 6.78
C ALA A 333 5.01 24.40 5.52
N SER A 334 5.87 23.40 5.60
CA SER A 334 6.68 22.98 4.48
C SER A 334 5.89 22.29 3.37
N LEU A 335 4.91 21.44 3.73
CA LEU A 335 4.01 20.83 2.75
C LEU A 335 3.23 21.91 1.97
N ALA A 336 2.75 22.95 2.65
CA ALA A 336 2.11 24.10 2.02
C ALA A 336 3.06 24.82 1.06
N TYR A 337 4.30 25.12 1.51
CA TYR A 337 5.29 25.76 0.65
C TYR A 337 5.63 24.93 -0.60
N ASN A 338 5.69 23.60 -0.48
CA ASN A 338 5.91 22.71 -1.62
C ASN A 338 4.78 22.80 -2.64
N ARG A 339 3.52 22.78 -2.21
CA ARG A 339 2.37 22.98 -3.11
C ARG A 339 2.44 24.31 -3.85
N ALA A 340 2.87 25.38 -3.16
CA ALA A 340 3.08 26.68 -3.82
C ALA A 340 4.13 26.60 -4.93
N ILE A 341 5.22 25.86 -4.70
CA ILE A 341 6.32 25.67 -5.66
C ILE A 341 5.88 24.79 -6.85
N GLU A 342 5.20 23.67 -6.59
CA GLU A 342 4.66 22.75 -7.62
C GLU A 342 3.73 23.48 -8.60
N LEU A 343 2.93 24.41 -8.09
CA LEU A 343 2.01 25.24 -8.89
C LEU A 343 2.70 26.43 -9.56
N SER A 344 4.03 26.40 -9.71
CA SER A 344 4.83 27.42 -10.39
C SER A 344 4.63 28.82 -9.80
N ALA A 345 4.96 28.98 -8.52
CA ALA A 345 4.82 30.24 -7.81
C ALA A 345 5.39 31.45 -8.61
N PRO A 346 4.64 32.57 -8.73
CA PRO A 346 5.15 33.76 -9.38
C PRO A 346 6.35 34.34 -8.62
N ILE A 347 7.17 35.11 -9.34
CA ILE A 347 8.44 35.69 -8.86
C ILE A 347 8.30 36.36 -7.48
N SER A 348 7.22 37.10 -7.25
CA SER A 348 6.96 37.77 -5.97
C SER A 348 6.87 36.83 -4.75
N ILE A 349 6.52 35.57 -4.94
CA ILE A 349 6.45 34.54 -3.90
C ILE A 349 7.78 33.82 -3.74
N ILE A 350 8.54 33.61 -4.83
CA ILE A 350 9.83 32.90 -4.82
C ILE A 350 10.82 33.57 -3.86
N ASP A 351 10.98 34.90 -3.93
CA ASP A 351 11.88 35.65 -3.03
C ASP A 351 11.49 35.48 -1.54
N ARG A 352 10.18 35.34 -1.27
CA ARG A 352 9.66 35.15 0.09
C ARG A 352 9.82 33.70 0.56
N LEU A 353 9.61 32.72 -0.32
CA LEU A 353 9.86 31.31 -0.05
C LEU A 353 11.33 31.05 0.29
N VAL A 354 12.28 31.65 -0.44
CA VAL A 354 13.73 31.50 -0.20
C VAL A 354 14.13 32.05 1.18
N ASN A 355 13.49 33.12 1.64
CA ASN A 355 13.75 33.63 2.98
C ASN A 355 13.06 32.80 4.07
N ALA A 356 11.84 32.33 3.82
CA ALA A 356 11.13 31.45 4.75
C ALA A 356 11.85 30.09 4.93
N SER A 357 12.42 29.54 3.84
CA SER A 357 13.06 28.21 3.80
C SER A 357 14.37 28.11 4.57
N LYS A 358 15.00 29.23 4.99
CA LYS A 358 16.23 29.21 5.78
C LYS A 358 16.06 28.56 7.16
N ASP A 359 14.83 28.50 7.67
CA ASP A 359 14.50 28.08 9.04
C ASP A 359 13.63 26.80 9.11
N LEU A 360 13.32 26.11 8.00
CA LEU A 360 12.52 24.88 8.01
C LEU A 360 13.39 23.61 7.82
N PRO A 361 13.14 22.54 8.59
CA PRO A 361 13.82 21.26 8.39
C PRO A 361 13.33 20.61 7.09
N PHE A 362 14.26 20.17 6.24
CA PHE A 362 13.95 19.58 4.94
C PHE A 362 13.80 18.06 5.00
N LYS A 363 12.74 17.54 4.38
CA LYS A 363 12.46 16.10 4.32
C LYS A 363 12.83 15.49 2.95
N PRO A 364 13.26 14.21 2.90
CA PRO A 364 13.56 13.50 1.66
C PRO A 364 12.39 13.41 0.65
N GLU A 365 11.15 13.58 1.11
CA GLU A 365 9.96 13.52 0.22
C GLU A 365 9.83 14.73 -0.71
N TRP A 366 10.67 15.78 -0.57
CA TRP A 366 10.52 17.06 -1.30
C TRP A 366 11.43 17.20 -2.52
N VAL A 367 12.00 16.11 -3.00
CA VAL A 367 12.93 16.07 -4.15
C VAL A 367 12.35 16.75 -5.41
N ASP A 368 11.03 16.66 -5.64
CA ASP A 368 10.39 17.27 -6.82
C ASP A 368 10.08 18.77 -6.62
N ALA A 369 9.73 19.17 -5.40
CA ALA A 369 9.59 20.60 -5.05
C ALA A 369 10.93 21.33 -5.16
N TYR A 370 12.02 20.72 -4.69
CA TYR A 370 13.37 21.27 -4.82
C TYR A 370 13.87 21.39 -6.26
N TRP A 371 13.53 20.41 -7.10
CA TRP A 371 13.80 20.47 -8.52
C TRP A 371 13.09 21.68 -9.16
N THR A 372 11.80 21.82 -8.87
CA THR A 372 10.98 22.92 -9.38
C THR A 372 11.47 24.28 -8.87
N LEU A 373 11.80 24.38 -7.58
CA LEU A 373 12.38 25.59 -6.99
C LEU A 373 13.71 25.96 -7.65
N GLY A 374 14.64 25.00 -7.79
CA GLY A 374 15.92 25.24 -8.44
C GLY A 374 15.78 25.65 -9.91
N TYR A 375 14.81 25.07 -10.62
CA TYR A 375 14.47 25.46 -11.99
C TYR A 375 13.94 26.90 -12.06
N LEU A 376 12.99 27.26 -11.19
CA LEU A 376 12.42 28.60 -11.10
C LEU A 376 13.48 29.65 -10.72
N LEU A 377 14.34 29.34 -9.74
CA LEU A 377 15.45 30.22 -9.34
C LEU A 377 16.49 30.41 -10.45
N ASN A 378 16.73 29.36 -11.25
CA ASN A 378 17.65 29.41 -12.39
C ASN A 378 17.12 30.33 -13.50
N GLN A 379 15.82 30.32 -13.77
CA GLN A 379 15.20 31.27 -14.71
C GLN A 379 15.37 32.74 -14.30
N GLN A 380 15.56 32.99 -13.00
CA GLN A 380 15.70 34.34 -12.43
C GLN A 380 17.16 34.75 -12.16
N ASN A 381 18.15 33.95 -12.60
CA ASN A 381 19.59 34.18 -12.40
C ASN A 381 20.07 34.24 -10.93
N TYR A 382 19.36 33.63 -9.97
CA TYR A 382 19.82 33.48 -8.59
C TYR A 382 20.83 32.33 -8.46
N SER A 383 22.01 32.49 -9.07
CA SER A 383 22.93 31.39 -9.32
C SER A 383 23.59 30.79 -8.06
N ASP A 384 23.58 31.44 -6.89
CA ASP A 384 24.14 30.87 -5.65
C ASP A 384 23.09 30.01 -4.92
N GLU A 385 21.85 30.48 -4.87
CA GLU A 385 20.70 29.81 -4.28
C GLU A 385 20.33 28.53 -5.06
N VAL A 386 20.44 28.58 -6.40
CA VAL A 386 20.23 27.38 -7.25
C VAL A 386 21.31 26.32 -6.97
N ILE A 387 22.58 26.72 -6.82
CA ILE A 387 23.68 25.79 -6.51
C ILE A 387 23.45 25.13 -5.16
N ALA A 388 23.07 25.91 -4.15
CA ALA A 388 22.74 25.38 -2.82
C ALA A 388 21.55 24.40 -2.90
N CYS A 389 20.48 24.76 -3.61
CA CYS A 389 19.31 23.89 -3.81
C CYS A 389 19.69 22.59 -4.51
N TYR A 390 20.42 22.64 -5.63
CA TYR A 390 20.80 21.45 -6.38
C TYR A 390 21.82 20.58 -5.64
N ARG A 391 22.75 21.15 -4.87
CA ARG A 391 23.66 20.36 -4.02
C ARG A 391 22.91 19.60 -2.94
N HIS A 392 22.00 20.25 -2.22
CA HIS A 392 21.15 19.56 -1.24
C HIS A 392 20.23 18.53 -1.91
N LEU A 393 19.71 18.82 -3.09
CA LEU A 393 18.91 17.87 -3.86
C LEU A 393 19.70 16.59 -4.21
N LEU A 394 21.00 16.70 -4.47
CA LEU A 394 21.90 15.56 -4.69
C LEU A 394 22.26 14.81 -3.40
N GLU A 395 22.23 15.45 -2.24
CA GLU A 395 22.35 14.77 -0.93
C GLU A 395 21.10 13.92 -0.63
N LEU A 396 19.91 14.43 -1.00
CA LEU A 396 18.63 13.76 -0.76
C LEU A 396 18.31 12.69 -1.82
N ALA A 397 18.64 12.96 -3.08
CA ALA A 397 18.42 12.07 -4.22
C ALA A 397 19.71 11.92 -5.04
N PRO A 398 20.71 11.17 -4.53
CA PRO A 398 22.00 10.98 -5.18
C PRO A 398 21.93 10.26 -6.55
N GLN A 399 20.74 9.83 -6.96
CA GLN A 399 20.46 9.18 -8.24
C GLN A 399 19.75 10.08 -9.27
N LYS A 400 19.42 11.35 -8.95
CA LYS A 400 18.67 12.24 -9.86
C LYS A 400 19.61 12.87 -10.89
N THR A 401 19.83 12.14 -11.98
CA THR A 401 20.76 12.43 -13.07
C THR A 401 20.60 13.83 -13.66
N GLU A 402 19.36 14.32 -13.75
CA GLU A 402 19.03 15.65 -14.27
C GLU A 402 19.64 16.77 -13.40
N VAL A 403 19.71 16.56 -12.09
CA VAL A 403 20.25 17.54 -11.13
C VAL A 403 21.76 17.65 -11.26
N PHE A 404 22.45 16.52 -11.41
CA PHE A 404 23.89 16.52 -11.70
C PHE A 404 24.21 17.28 -12.99
N HIS A 405 23.38 17.12 -14.03
CA HIS A 405 23.55 17.83 -15.30
C HIS A 405 23.29 19.33 -15.15
N GLN A 406 22.19 19.75 -14.51
CA GLN A 406 21.87 21.17 -14.32
C GLN A 406 22.86 21.88 -13.40
N LEU A 407 23.27 21.24 -12.30
CA LEU A 407 24.31 21.74 -11.41
C LEU A 407 25.66 21.83 -12.14
N GLY A 408 25.99 20.84 -12.96
CA GLY A 408 27.20 20.85 -13.80
C GLY A 408 27.23 22.05 -14.77
N ILE A 409 26.11 22.35 -15.44
CA ILE A 409 25.98 23.53 -16.33
C ILE A 409 26.21 24.81 -15.53
N LEU A 410 25.55 24.94 -14.39
CA LEU A 410 25.57 26.15 -13.59
C LEU A 410 26.95 26.42 -12.97
N LEU A 411 27.62 25.38 -12.50
CA LEU A 411 29.00 25.45 -12.00
C LEU A 411 29.99 25.74 -13.14
N ALA A 412 29.78 25.20 -14.33
CA ALA A 412 30.58 25.53 -15.51
C ALA A 412 30.43 27.02 -15.90
N GLN A 413 29.20 27.55 -15.85
CA GLN A 413 28.91 28.98 -16.07
C GLN A 413 29.59 29.87 -15.02
N LYS A 414 29.76 29.40 -13.78
CA LYS A 414 30.54 30.07 -12.72
C LYS A 414 32.06 29.82 -12.79
N GLY A 415 32.55 29.10 -13.79
CA GLY A 415 33.97 28.80 -13.96
C GLY A 415 34.51 27.69 -13.03
N GLN A 416 33.65 27.00 -12.28
CA GLN A 416 33.99 25.84 -11.43
C GLN A 416 34.05 24.55 -12.27
N LEU A 417 34.91 24.56 -13.30
CA LEU A 417 34.95 23.55 -14.36
C LEU A 417 35.30 22.13 -13.86
N LYS A 418 36.14 21.99 -12.83
CA LYS A 418 36.53 20.67 -12.30
C LYS A 418 35.34 19.94 -11.66
N GLU A 419 34.58 20.65 -10.82
CA GLU A 419 33.40 20.11 -10.15
C GLU A 419 32.28 19.85 -11.16
N ALA A 420 32.09 20.76 -12.12
CA ALA A 420 31.16 20.57 -13.22
C ALA A 420 31.44 19.29 -14.02
N VAL A 421 32.69 19.00 -14.37
CA VAL A 421 33.07 17.76 -15.07
C VAL A 421 32.77 16.51 -14.23
N THR A 422 33.09 16.53 -12.93
CA THR A 422 32.75 15.41 -12.02
C THR A 422 31.24 15.18 -11.94
N LEU A 423 30.46 16.26 -11.86
CA LEU A 423 29.00 16.17 -11.82
C LEU A 423 28.44 15.70 -13.15
N PHE A 424 28.95 16.14 -14.30
CA PHE A 424 28.55 15.60 -15.60
C PHE A 424 28.85 14.11 -15.77
N GLN A 425 29.95 13.62 -15.18
CA GLN A 425 30.27 12.19 -15.15
C GLN A 425 29.30 11.42 -14.24
N GLN A 426 28.90 12.00 -13.11
CA GLN A 426 27.87 11.44 -12.23
C GLN A 426 26.47 11.50 -12.87
N ALA A 427 26.18 12.53 -13.69
CA ALA A 427 25.00 12.66 -14.54
C ALA A 427 24.96 11.68 -15.73
N GLN A 428 26.00 10.87 -15.93
CA GLN A 428 26.00 9.78 -16.91
C GLN A 428 25.99 8.41 -16.22
N ARG A 429 25.80 8.38 -14.90
CA ARG A 429 25.78 7.15 -14.12
C ARG A 429 24.55 6.32 -14.48
N ILE A 430 24.80 5.17 -15.09
CA ILE A 430 23.80 4.12 -15.28
C ILE A 430 23.52 3.50 -13.90
N PRO A 431 22.25 3.40 -13.46
CA PRO A 431 21.91 2.71 -12.22
C PRO A 431 22.47 1.29 -12.23
N THR A 432 23.01 0.85 -11.09
CA THR A 432 23.42 -0.55 -10.97
C THR A 432 22.18 -1.45 -10.98
N GLN A 433 22.36 -2.71 -11.36
CA GLN A 433 21.28 -3.70 -11.37
C GLN A 433 20.60 -3.83 -10.00
N GLY A 434 21.36 -3.77 -8.91
CA GLY A 434 20.84 -3.77 -7.55
C GLY A 434 19.96 -2.55 -7.22
N GLU A 435 20.37 -1.35 -7.64
CA GLU A 435 19.56 -0.14 -7.43
C GLU A 435 18.22 -0.19 -8.18
N ILE A 436 18.20 -0.80 -9.36
CA ILE A 436 16.96 -1.05 -10.11
C ILE A 436 16.05 -2.00 -9.32
N TYR A 437 16.59 -3.09 -8.76
CA TYR A 437 15.81 -4.03 -7.95
C TYR A 437 15.18 -3.36 -6.73
N GLU A 438 15.96 -2.55 -6.01
CA GLU A 438 15.49 -1.80 -4.84
C GLU A 438 14.39 -0.80 -5.20
N GLN A 439 14.54 -0.07 -6.30
CA GLN A 439 13.51 0.87 -6.76
C GLN A 439 12.20 0.16 -7.12
N ILE A 440 12.29 -0.97 -7.82
CA ILE A 440 11.12 -1.77 -8.17
C ILE A 440 10.45 -2.31 -6.91
N TRP A 441 11.22 -2.91 -5.99
CA TRP A 441 10.70 -3.45 -4.74
C TRP A 441 9.99 -2.39 -3.88
N LYS A 442 10.60 -1.20 -3.73
CA LYS A 442 10.00 -0.05 -3.04
C LYS A 442 8.73 0.43 -3.73
N GLY A 443 8.74 0.48 -5.07
CA GLY A 443 7.59 0.85 -5.87
C GLY A 443 6.38 -0.08 -5.71
N LEU A 444 6.61 -1.40 -5.76
CA LEU A 444 5.56 -2.41 -5.56
C LEU A 444 4.96 -2.38 -4.13
N ASN A 445 5.72 -1.87 -3.15
CA ASN A 445 5.27 -1.73 -1.76
C ASN A 445 4.81 -0.30 -1.39
N GLN A 446 4.70 0.61 -2.36
CA GLN A 446 4.22 1.99 -2.20
C GLN A 446 5.11 2.86 -1.31
N PHE A 447 6.41 2.58 -1.27
CA PHE A 447 7.42 3.42 -0.58
C PHE A 447 8.01 4.50 -1.48
N ALA A 448 7.85 4.33 -2.79
CA ALA A 448 8.29 5.25 -3.82
C ALA A 448 7.36 5.11 -5.04
N PRO A 449 7.23 6.13 -5.90
CA PRO A 449 6.53 5.97 -7.18
C PRO A 449 7.26 4.94 -8.06
N LEU A 450 6.49 4.06 -8.69
CA LEU A 450 7.01 3.08 -9.65
C LEU A 450 6.77 3.58 -11.08
N ASP A 451 7.78 4.21 -11.67
CA ASP A 451 7.76 4.67 -13.06
C ASP A 451 7.98 3.50 -14.03
N GLU A 452 6.91 3.09 -14.71
CA GLU A 452 6.97 2.00 -15.68
C GLU A 452 7.72 2.35 -16.96
N HIS A 453 7.86 3.66 -17.24
CA HIS A 453 8.53 4.18 -18.41
C HIS A 453 10.01 4.45 -18.17
N ASN A 454 10.52 4.13 -16.98
CA ASN A 454 11.93 4.29 -16.65
C ASN A 454 12.78 3.44 -17.63
N PRO A 455 13.66 4.07 -18.43
CA PRO A 455 14.40 3.38 -19.48
C PRO A 455 15.41 2.34 -18.95
N TYR A 456 15.72 2.39 -17.65
CA TYR A 456 16.60 1.43 -16.98
C TYR A 456 15.85 0.20 -16.46
N PHE A 457 14.52 0.24 -16.34
CA PHE A 457 13.74 -0.91 -15.91
C PHE A 457 13.63 -1.92 -17.04
N GLN A 458 14.50 -2.93 -16.96
CA GLN A 458 14.54 -4.01 -17.94
C GLN A 458 13.21 -4.74 -17.99
N ALA A 459 12.86 -5.21 -19.19
CA ALA A 459 11.65 -5.98 -19.36
C ALA A 459 11.73 -7.39 -18.77
N GLU A 460 12.94 -7.92 -18.66
CA GLU A 460 13.23 -9.25 -18.16
C GLU A 460 14.38 -9.16 -17.14
N ILE A 461 14.12 -9.61 -15.92
CA ILE A 461 15.08 -9.68 -14.83
C ILE A 461 15.15 -11.14 -14.39
N GLN A 462 16.32 -11.76 -14.45
CA GLN A 462 16.50 -13.16 -14.09
C GLN A 462 16.30 -13.37 -12.58
N PRO A 463 15.33 -14.21 -12.16
CA PRO A 463 14.97 -14.39 -10.74
C PRO A 463 16.12 -14.86 -9.86
N ASP A 464 16.94 -15.81 -10.33
CA ASP A 464 18.04 -16.34 -9.52
C ASP A 464 19.12 -15.28 -9.29
N THR A 465 19.38 -14.41 -10.26
CA THR A 465 20.30 -13.25 -10.09
C THR A 465 19.74 -12.20 -9.13
N ALA A 466 18.43 -11.94 -9.16
CA ALA A 466 17.78 -11.06 -8.20
C ALA A 466 17.80 -11.65 -6.78
N TYR A 467 17.60 -12.96 -6.65
CA TYR A 467 17.71 -13.67 -5.39
C TYR A 467 19.13 -13.58 -4.81
N GLU A 468 20.16 -13.85 -5.60
CA GLU A 468 21.56 -13.72 -5.18
C GLU A 468 21.84 -12.31 -4.65
N TYR A 469 21.38 -11.26 -5.34
CA TYR A 469 21.48 -9.89 -4.85
C TYR A 469 20.84 -9.72 -3.47
N PHE A 470 19.54 -10.02 -3.33
CA PHE A 470 18.83 -9.81 -2.07
C PHE A 470 19.38 -10.67 -0.93
N SER A 471 19.89 -11.87 -1.22
CA SER A 471 20.54 -12.74 -0.25
C SER A 471 21.83 -12.15 0.33
N GLN A 472 22.51 -11.28 -0.42
CA GLN A 472 23.75 -10.63 -0.02
C GLN A 472 23.52 -9.24 0.60
N THR A 473 22.44 -8.55 0.21
CA THR A 473 22.20 -7.14 0.59
C THR A 473 21.12 -6.94 1.64
N SER A 474 20.11 -7.81 1.71
CA SER A 474 19.00 -7.64 2.65
C SER A 474 19.44 -7.93 4.08
N GLN A 475 19.14 -7.01 4.99
CA GLN A 475 19.36 -7.19 6.42
C GLN A 475 18.02 -7.09 7.14
N TYR A 476 17.63 -8.21 7.75
CA TYR A 476 16.34 -8.31 8.43
C TYR A 476 16.51 -8.20 9.94
N ARG A 477 15.69 -7.36 10.58
CA ARG A 477 15.52 -7.41 12.03
C ARG A 477 14.48 -8.46 12.36
N ILE A 478 14.82 -9.42 13.22
CA ILE A 478 13.93 -10.52 13.60
C ILE A 478 13.58 -10.42 15.08
N ILE A 479 12.29 -10.39 15.38
CA ILE A 479 11.73 -10.44 16.74
C ILE A 479 10.86 -11.69 16.87
N VAL A 480 10.90 -12.37 18.01
CA VAL A 480 10.06 -13.54 18.28
C VAL A 480 9.06 -13.22 19.38
N LEU A 481 7.75 -13.34 19.08
CA LEU A 481 6.67 -12.97 20.00
C LEU A 481 6.64 -13.81 21.28
N GLU A 482 6.99 -15.10 21.20
CA GLU A 482 7.01 -15.99 22.38
C GLU A 482 8.15 -15.67 23.37
N SER A 483 9.16 -14.91 22.96
CA SER A 483 10.35 -14.62 23.77
C SER A 483 10.80 -13.17 23.61
N LEU A 484 9.89 -12.24 23.86
CA LEU A 484 10.15 -10.81 23.77
C LEU A 484 11.10 -10.32 24.87
N THR A 485 12.13 -9.58 24.48
CA THR A 485 12.94 -8.78 25.40
C THR A 485 12.37 -7.37 25.57
N GLU A 486 12.86 -6.62 26.56
CA GLU A 486 12.52 -5.19 26.71
C GLU A 486 12.92 -4.39 25.46
N ALA A 487 14.07 -4.72 24.85
CA ALA A 487 14.53 -4.09 23.62
C ALA A 487 13.59 -4.39 22.44
N ASP A 488 13.09 -5.61 22.33
CA ASP A 488 12.13 -5.99 21.27
C ASP A 488 10.82 -5.23 21.42
N THR A 489 10.34 -5.10 22.66
CA THR A 489 9.10 -4.37 22.97
C THR A 489 9.21 -2.88 22.61
N ALA A 490 10.37 -2.27 22.88
CA ALA A 490 10.65 -0.89 22.48
C ALA A 490 10.56 -0.73 20.96
N VAL A 491 11.07 -1.70 20.21
CA VAL A 491 11.15 -1.65 18.74
C VAL A 491 9.80 -1.84 18.09
N ILE A 492 8.99 -2.77 18.61
CA ILE A 492 7.59 -2.95 18.21
C ILE A 492 6.86 -1.61 18.34
N LYS A 493 7.02 -0.93 19.49
CA LYS A 493 6.40 0.36 19.77
C LYS A 493 6.94 1.48 18.86
N GLU A 494 8.26 1.58 18.67
CA GLU A 494 8.90 2.54 17.77
C GLU A 494 8.47 2.35 16.31
N SER A 495 8.18 1.10 15.90
CA SER A 495 7.68 0.76 14.57
C SER A 495 6.18 1.06 14.39
N GLY A 496 5.49 1.56 15.43
CA GLY A 496 4.07 1.85 15.41
C GLY A 496 3.17 0.60 15.48
N LEU A 497 3.74 -0.56 15.83
CA LEU A 497 3.00 -1.81 15.97
C LEU A 497 2.43 -1.94 17.38
N VAL A 498 1.27 -2.57 17.50
CA VAL A 498 0.61 -2.86 18.78
C VAL A 498 0.76 -4.35 19.10
N LEU A 499 1.29 -4.64 20.28
CA LEU A 499 1.60 -6.01 20.70
C LEU A 499 0.36 -6.91 20.73
N ASP A 500 -0.77 -6.44 21.25
CA ASP A 500 -2.01 -7.22 21.33
C ASP A 500 -2.51 -7.62 19.93
N TYR A 501 -2.41 -6.71 18.95
CA TYR A 501 -2.78 -7.02 17.57
C TYR A 501 -1.83 -8.03 16.93
N LEU A 502 -0.52 -7.96 17.24
CA LEU A 502 0.43 -8.99 16.81
C LEU A 502 0.12 -10.37 17.43
N GLN A 503 -0.32 -10.41 18.70
CA GLN A 503 -0.77 -11.63 19.35
C GLN A 503 -2.07 -12.18 18.74
N PHE A 504 -3.01 -11.32 18.34
CA PHE A 504 -4.23 -11.77 17.64
C PHE A 504 -3.95 -12.45 16.29
N LEU A 505 -2.84 -12.12 15.61
CA LEU A 505 -2.45 -12.79 14.36
C LEU A 505 -2.09 -14.27 14.54
N THR A 506 -1.73 -14.69 15.76
CA THR A 506 -1.39 -16.09 16.04
C THR A 506 -2.63 -16.95 16.23
N GLN A 507 -3.79 -16.32 16.48
CA GLN A 507 -5.04 -17.02 16.72
C GLN A 507 -5.73 -17.43 15.42
N ASP A 508 -6.24 -18.65 15.39
CA ASP A 508 -7.03 -19.15 14.27
C ASP A 508 -8.10 -20.13 14.76
N SER A 509 -9.35 -19.82 14.47
CA SER A 509 -10.50 -20.67 14.76
C SER A 509 -11.62 -20.39 13.77
N ILE A 510 -12.50 -21.36 13.54
CA ILE A 510 -13.64 -21.16 12.64
C ILE A 510 -14.50 -19.96 13.07
N ALA A 511 -14.74 -19.80 14.37
CA ALA A 511 -15.52 -18.67 14.90
C ALA A 511 -14.84 -17.33 14.64
N LEU A 512 -13.52 -17.25 14.81
CA LEU A 512 -12.75 -16.04 14.51
C LEU A 512 -12.80 -15.70 13.02
N GLN A 513 -12.66 -16.70 12.15
CA GLN A 513 -12.76 -16.52 10.70
C GLN A 513 -14.16 -16.02 10.29
N GLU A 514 -15.23 -16.54 10.91
CA GLU A 514 -16.60 -16.07 10.69
C GLU A 514 -16.81 -14.64 11.19
N VAL A 515 -16.21 -14.26 12.33
CA VAL A 515 -16.20 -12.87 12.81
C VAL A 515 -15.54 -11.95 11.79
N TYR A 516 -14.38 -12.33 11.26
CA TYR A 516 -13.69 -11.53 10.26
C TYR A 516 -14.45 -11.45 8.94
N LEU A 517 -15.04 -12.56 8.48
CA LEU A 517 -15.85 -12.63 7.28
C LEU A 517 -17.07 -11.70 7.35
N ASN A 518 -17.77 -11.72 8.49
CA ASN A 518 -19.00 -10.98 8.71
C ASN A 518 -18.78 -9.52 9.15
N HIS A 519 -17.52 -9.07 9.22
CA HIS A 519 -17.16 -7.68 9.49
C HIS A 519 -17.46 -6.74 8.31
N PHE A 520 -17.47 -7.26 7.07
CA PHE A 520 -17.64 -6.44 5.87
C PHE A 520 -19.12 -6.26 5.51
N PRO A 521 -19.60 -5.04 5.22
CA PRO A 521 -21.03 -4.79 4.97
C PRO A 521 -21.57 -5.44 3.69
N ASP A 522 -20.69 -5.77 2.75
CA ASP A 522 -21.05 -6.42 1.48
C ASP A 522 -21.27 -7.94 1.64
N SER A 523 -20.89 -8.55 2.76
CA SER A 523 -21.17 -9.96 3.03
C SER A 523 -22.53 -10.11 3.73
N GLN A 524 -23.44 -10.86 3.10
CA GLN A 524 -24.53 -11.47 3.87
C GLN A 524 -23.91 -12.34 4.96
N PRO A 525 -24.48 -12.36 6.19
CA PRO A 525 -23.99 -13.22 7.26
C PRO A 525 -23.84 -14.65 6.76
N LYS A 526 -22.59 -15.11 6.68
CA LYS A 526 -22.24 -16.42 6.14
C LYS A 526 -21.41 -17.15 7.19
N ASN A 527 -21.78 -18.40 7.43
CA ASN A 527 -20.98 -19.32 8.22
C ASN A 527 -20.13 -20.14 7.25
N LEU A 528 -18.92 -20.48 7.67
CA LEU A 528 -18.06 -21.37 6.91
C LEU A 528 -18.63 -22.79 6.96
N ALA A 529 -18.39 -23.57 5.91
CA ALA A 529 -18.85 -24.95 5.85
C ALA A 529 -18.24 -25.77 7.02
N ASN A 530 -19.06 -26.43 7.82
CA ASN A 530 -18.54 -27.18 8.97
C ASN A 530 -19.23 -28.53 9.15
N GLN A 531 -19.56 -29.17 8.03
CA GLN A 531 -20.20 -30.49 8.03
C GLN A 531 -19.22 -31.60 8.45
N TYR A 532 -17.93 -31.39 8.19
CA TYR A 532 -16.85 -32.27 8.59
C TYR A 532 -15.75 -31.45 9.29
N PRO A 533 -15.90 -31.15 10.59
CA PRO A 533 -14.98 -30.28 11.31
C PRO A 533 -13.57 -30.89 11.34
N LYS A 534 -12.56 -30.01 11.28
CA LYS A 534 -11.18 -30.41 11.51
C LYS A 534 -11.06 -31.01 12.92
N LYS A 535 -10.50 -32.21 13.03
CA LYS A 535 -10.29 -32.85 14.33
C LYS A 535 -9.20 -32.08 15.07
N VAL A 536 -9.53 -31.60 16.27
CA VAL A 536 -8.55 -30.91 17.12
C VAL A 536 -7.56 -31.94 17.65
N VAL A 537 -6.29 -31.71 17.36
CA VAL A 537 -5.18 -32.44 17.95
C VAL A 537 -4.62 -31.55 19.07
N ASP A 538 -4.62 -32.04 20.32
CA ASP A 538 -4.08 -31.33 21.50
C ASP A 538 -2.56 -31.15 21.44
N TYR A 539 -2.07 -30.43 20.44
CA TYR A 539 -0.67 -30.05 20.32
C TYR A 539 -0.52 -28.85 19.38
N ASP A 540 0.15 -27.81 19.87
CA ASP A 540 0.25 -26.50 19.22
C ASP A 540 0.76 -26.54 17.77
N PHE A 541 1.51 -27.59 17.41
CA PHE A 541 2.13 -27.72 16.10
C PHE A 541 1.43 -28.70 15.14
N LEU A 542 0.38 -29.43 15.57
CA LEU A 542 -0.43 -30.32 14.70
C LEU A 542 -1.78 -29.70 14.29
N CYS A 543 -1.92 -28.39 14.51
CA CYS A 543 -3.10 -27.61 14.18
C CYS A 543 -3.32 -27.52 12.66
N SER A 544 -4.58 -27.64 12.25
CA SER A 544 -5.00 -27.47 10.86
C SER A 544 -5.71 -26.12 10.73
N PRO A 545 -5.15 -25.14 10.00
CA PRO A 545 -5.63 -23.78 10.07
C PRO A 545 -6.95 -23.59 9.31
N HIS A 546 -7.84 -22.78 9.87
CA HIS A 546 -9.16 -22.46 9.35
C HIS A 546 -9.14 -21.33 8.33
N TYR A 547 -8.17 -20.41 8.37
CA TYR A 547 -8.06 -19.34 7.38
C TYR A 547 -7.98 -19.87 5.93
N GLN A 548 -7.41 -21.06 5.74
CA GLN A 548 -7.31 -21.70 4.42
C GLN A 548 -8.70 -21.98 3.82
N GLN A 549 -9.64 -22.36 4.67
CA GLN A 549 -11.02 -22.61 4.27
C GLN A 549 -11.74 -21.29 3.94
N SER A 550 -11.49 -20.22 4.70
CA SER A 550 -11.97 -18.87 4.37
C SER A 550 -11.57 -18.49 2.94
N ILE A 551 -10.30 -18.70 2.58
CA ILE A 551 -9.82 -18.42 1.21
C ILE A 551 -10.59 -19.25 0.18
N VAL A 552 -10.81 -20.54 0.42
CA VAL A 552 -11.53 -21.43 -0.51
C VAL A 552 -12.98 -20.98 -0.72
N GLU A 553 -13.66 -20.56 0.34
CA GLU A 553 -15.07 -20.22 0.27
C GLU A 553 -15.37 -18.77 -0.13
N THR A 554 -14.40 -17.87 0.01
CA THR A 554 -14.62 -16.42 -0.17
C THR A 554 -13.67 -15.78 -1.18
N GLY A 555 -12.53 -16.43 -1.49
CA GLY A 555 -11.46 -15.84 -2.28
C GLY A 555 -10.60 -14.82 -1.50
N TYR A 556 -10.79 -14.71 -0.18
CA TYR A 556 -10.06 -13.78 0.67
C TYR A 556 -9.48 -14.46 1.90
N ILE A 557 -8.28 -14.04 2.27
CA ILE A 557 -7.73 -14.22 3.61
C ILE A 557 -8.06 -12.98 4.46
N TYR A 558 -8.26 -13.18 5.75
CA TYR A 558 -8.60 -12.12 6.70
C TYR A 558 -7.57 -12.03 7.80
N SER A 559 -7.35 -10.83 8.31
CA SER A 559 -6.40 -10.57 9.39
C SER A 559 -6.70 -9.25 10.08
N VAL A 560 -6.36 -9.14 11.36
CA VAL A 560 -6.29 -7.85 12.06
C VAL A 560 -5.08 -7.06 11.56
N CYS A 561 -5.22 -5.74 11.44
CA CYS A 561 -4.10 -4.85 11.14
C CYS A 561 -3.20 -4.70 12.38
N PRO A 562 -1.89 -5.01 12.29
CA PRO A 562 -0.96 -4.93 13.42
C PRO A 562 -0.74 -3.52 13.99
N VAL A 563 -1.20 -2.49 13.27
CA VAL A 563 -1.08 -1.08 13.62
C VAL A 563 -2.40 -0.55 14.17
N SER A 564 -3.50 -0.71 13.42
CA SER A 564 -4.78 -0.06 13.75
C SER A 564 -5.82 -0.96 14.43
N GLY A 565 -5.61 -2.28 14.45
CA GLY A 565 -6.62 -3.22 14.97
C GLY A 565 -7.80 -3.48 14.01
N LYS A 566 -7.86 -2.77 12.88
CA LYS A 566 -8.93 -2.96 11.87
C LYS A 566 -8.84 -4.34 11.23
N ILE A 567 -10.00 -4.97 11.01
CA ILE A 567 -10.08 -6.21 10.24
C ILE A 567 -9.86 -5.88 8.75
N LEU A 568 -8.85 -6.50 8.17
CA LEU A 568 -8.48 -6.39 6.77
C LEU A 568 -8.78 -7.71 6.05
N ARG A 569 -9.03 -7.63 4.76
CA ARG A 569 -9.08 -8.79 3.86
C ARG A 569 -8.13 -8.59 2.70
N SER A 570 -7.57 -9.69 2.19
CA SER A 570 -6.69 -9.68 1.03
C SER A 570 -6.99 -10.87 0.12
N ASN A 571 -6.86 -10.66 -1.19
CA ASN A 571 -6.81 -11.72 -2.21
C ASN A 571 -5.44 -11.75 -2.90
N GLN A 572 -4.41 -11.16 -2.29
CA GLN A 572 -3.06 -11.04 -2.85
C GLN A 572 -2.16 -12.09 -2.20
N SER A 573 -1.87 -13.16 -2.93
CA SER A 573 -1.06 -14.29 -2.48
C SER A 573 0.18 -14.49 -3.36
N PHE A 574 1.29 -14.88 -2.76
CA PHE A 574 2.53 -15.20 -3.46
C PHE A 574 3.11 -16.47 -2.86
N TRP A 575 3.56 -17.40 -3.69
CA TRP A 575 4.12 -18.68 -3.22
C TRP A 575 5.53 -18.86 -3.72
N VAL A 576 6.43 -19.21 -2.82
CA VAL A 576 7.86 -19.41 -3.09
C VAL A 576 8.35 -20.71 -2.47
N GLN A 577 9.43 -21.26 -3.04
CA GLN A 577 10.08 -22.46 -2.51
C GLN A 577 11.53 -22.59 -3.00
N HIS A 578 12.50 -22.11 -2.22
CA HIS A 578 13.93 -22.27 -2.54
C HIS A 578 14.49 -23.63 -2.10
N THR A 579 14.13 -24.09 -0.90
CA THR A 579 14.63 -25.35 -0.33
C THR A 579 13.60 -26.47 -0.49
N SER A 580 14.09 -27.71 -0.49
CA SER A 580 13.25 -28.92 -0.65
C SER A 580 12.25 -29.15 0.48
N PHE A 581 12.33 -28.41 1.60
CA PHE A 581 11.66 -28.80 2.83
C PHE A 581 10.21 -28.31 2.92
N VAL A 582 9.90 -27.04 2.66
CA VAL A 582 8.52 -26.54 2.79
C VAL A 582 8.22 -25.35 1.86
N PRO A 583 7.09 -25.35 1.10
CA PRO A 583 6.61 -24.17 0.39
C PRO A 583 6.10 -23.09 1.38
N VAL A 584 6.41 -21.82 1.09
CA VAL A 584 5.99 -20.67 1.89
C VAL A 584 5.06 -19.78 1.07
N GLY A 585 3.90 -19.49 1.64
CA GLY A 585 2.91 -18.56 1.11
C GLY A 585 2.99 -17.21 1.82
N PHE A 586 2.91 -16.13 1.05
CA PHE A 586 2.84 -14.76 1.54
C PHE A 586 1.50 -14.16 1.14
N TYR A 587 0.78 -13.59 2.11
CA TYR A 587 -0.44 -12.83 1.85
C TYR A 587 -0.21 -11.35 2.15
N ARG A 588 -0.31 -10.52 1.11
CA ARG A 588 -0.05 -9.08 1.21
C ARG A 588 -1.30 -8.33 1.65
N PHE A 589 -1.21 -7.58 2.73
CA PHE A 589 -2.28 -6.71 3.20
C PHE A 589 -1.88 -5.24 3.02
N CYS A 590 -2.84 -4.41 2.64
CA CYS A 590 -2.70 -2.95 2.62
C CYS A 590 -3.44 -2.37 3.83
N GLY A 591 -2.71 -2.17 4.93
CA GLY A 591 -3.18 -1.47 6.12
C GLY A 591 -2.77 0.00 6.06
N TYR A 592 -2.23 0.56 7.16
CA TYR A 592 -1.50 1.84 7.14
C TYR A 592 -0.32 1.80 6.16
N GLU A 593 0.43 0.70 6.19
CA GLU A 593 1.44 0.33 5.21
C GLU A 593 1.17 -1.10 4.69
N SER A 594 1.93 -1.50 3.67
CA SER A 594 1.88 -2.86 3.16
C SER A 594 2.65 -3.79 4.11
N PHE A 595 2.06 -4.92 4.49
CA PHE A 595 2.73 -5.99 5.24
C PHE A 595 2.36 -7.36 4.67
N TYR A 596 3.18 -8.36 4.95
CA TYR A 596 2.97 -9.72 4.45
C TYR A 596 2.78 -10.69 5.61
N LEU A 597 1.62 -11.34 5.68
CA LEU A 597 1.44 -12.50 6.53
C LEU A 597 2.16 -13.68 5.89
N ILE A 598 3.05 -14.32 6.64
CA ILE A 598 3.86 -15.44 6.20
C ILE A 598 3.19 -16.72 6.70
N CYS A 599 2.80 -17.60 5.79
CA CYS A 599 2.23 -18.91 6.11
C CYS A 599 3.09 -20.02 5.51
N GLY A 600 3.29 -21.11 6.23
CA GLY A 600 4.20 -22.18 5.80
C GLY A 600 4.16 -23.38 6.71
N CYS A 601 5.30 -24.04 6.92
CA CYS A 601 5.47 -25.35 7.56
C CYS A 601 4.66 -26.51 6.91
N HIS A 602 4.81 -27.72 7.44
CA HIS A 602 4.09 -28.90 6.94
C HIS A 602 2.57 -28.73 7.05
N GLN A 603 2.12 -28.01 8.07
CA GLN A 603 0.72 -27.77 8.41
C GLN A 603 0.12 -26.54 7.74
N GLY A 604 0.92 -25.67 7.11
CA GLY A 604 0.39 -24.48 6.43
C GLY A 604 -0.13 -23.39 7.37
N ILE A 605 0.38 -23.29 8.61
CA ILE A 605 -0.07 -22.27 9.59
C ILE A 605 0.56 -20.90 9.32
N ALA A 606 0.02 -19.85 9.93
CA ALA A 606 0.68 -18.54 9.98
C ALA A 606 1.94 -18.62 10.87
N LEU A 607 3.09 -18.27 10.32
CA LEU A 607 4.41 -18.37 10.94
C LEU A 607 4.91 -17.03 11.50
N GLY A 608 4.48 -15.93 10.88
CA GLY A 608 4.92 -14.59 11.23
C GLY A 608 4.39 -13.55 10.29
N VAL A 609 4.83 -12.31 10.48
CA VAL A 609 4.51 -11.17 9.62
C VAL A 609 5.80 -10.42 9.27
N TYR A 610 5.88 -9.98 8.01
CA TYR A 610 6.99 -9.19 7.49
C TYR A 610 6.53 -7.78 7.11
N PHE A 611 7.25 -6.78 7.62
CA PHE A 611 7.04 -5.37 7.35
C PHE A 611 8.17 -4.84 6.42
N PRO A 612 7.89 -4.72 5.12
CA PRO A 612 8.91 -4.39 4.10
C PRO A 612 9.53 -3.00 4.27
N LYS A 613 8.87 -2.04 4.93
CA LYS A 613 9.39 -0.68 5.09
C LYS A 613 10.56 -0.64 6.07
N GLN A 614 10.47 -1.41 7.15
CA GLN A 614 11.45 -1.47 8.24
C GLN A 614 12.38 -2.68 8.12
N GLU A 615 12.21 -3.53 7.10
CA GLU A 615 12.87 -4.84 6.99
C GLU A 615 12.71 -5.67 8.29
N LEU A 616 11.53 -5.60 8.90
CA LEU A 616 11.21 -6.19 10.20
C LEU A 616 10.40 -7.47 10.02
N ILE A 617 10.84 -8.56 10.65
CA ILE A 617 10.17 -9.85 10.71
C ILE A 617 9.74 -10.10 12.14
N ILE A 618 8.44 -10.25 12.36
CA ILE A 618 7.88 -10.72 13.63
C ILE A 618 7.50 -12.19 13.47
N ARG A 619 8.25 -13.06 14.15
CA ARG A 619 7.96 -14.50 14.21
C ARG A 619 6.96 -14.78 15.32
N PHE A 620 6.00 -15.64 15.04
CA PHE A 620 4.99 -16.01 16.02
C PHE A 620 5.51 -17.06 17.01
N TYR A 621 6.39 -17.96 16.56
CA TYR A 621 6.84 -19.11 17.35
C TYR A 621 8.38 -19.24 17.41
N ASN A 622 8.88 -19.77 18.52
CA ASN A 622 10.27 -20.22 18.69
C ASN A 622 10.51 -21.51 17.90
N ASP A 623 11.05 -21.33 16.70
CA ASP A 623 11.50 -22.34 15.73
C ASP A 623 10.89 -23.77 15.82
N PRO A 624 9.62 -23.97 15.43
CA PRO A 624 9.03 -25.31 15.46
C PRO A 624 9.23 -26.10 14.15
N PHE A 625 9.66 -25.46 13.06
CA PHE A 625 9.48 -26.01 11.70
C PHE A 625 10.61 -25.73 10.71
N SER A 626 11.79 -25.25 11.15
CA SER A 626 12.97 -25.05 10.29
C SER A 626 12.76 -24.12 9.07
N THR A 627 11.80 -23.19 9.15
CA THR A 627 11.56 -22.22 8.06
C THR A 627 12.56 -21.08 8.14
N ASP A 628 13.37 -20.93 7.09
CA ASP A 628 14.26 -19.78 6.94
C ASP A 628 13.50 -18.59 6.35
N TYR A 629 13.10 -17.66 7.23
CA TYR A 629 12.34 -16.46 6.87
C TYR A 629 13.10 -15.56 5.92
N ALA A 630 14.42 -15.40 6.11
CA ALA A 630 15.23 -14.54 5.27
C ALA A 630 15.30 -15.08 3.84
N VAL A 631 15.54 -16.38 3.69
CA VAL A 631 15.52 -17.06 2.39
C VAL A 631 14.16 -16.93 1.71
N ALA A 632 13.06 -17.16 2.43
CA ALA A 632 11.71 -17.06 1.87
C ALA A 632 11.37 -15.62 1.42
N ILE A 633 11.75 -14.61 2.21
CA ILE A 633 11.52 -13.20 1.86
C ILE A 633 12.41 -12.77 0.69
N ASN A 634 13.66 -13.23 0.63
CA ASN A 634 14.54 -12.97 -0.51
C ASN A 634 13.98 -13.55 -1.81
N GLU A 635 13.38 -14.75 -1.77
CA GLU A 635 12.64 -15.31 -2.91
C GLU A 635 11.42 -14.49 -3.30
N LEU A 636 10.66 -14.01 -2.31
CA LEU A 636 9.52 -13.10 -2.56
C LEU A 636 10.00 -11.83 -3.25
N LYS A 637 11.07 -11.18 -2.74
CA LYS A 637 11.66 -9.98 -3.33
C LYS A 637 12.13 -10.25 -4.76
N ALA A 638 12.87 -11.34 -4.98
CA ALA A 638 13.36 -11.74 -6.29
C ALA A 638 12.21 -11.97 -7.29
N GLY A 639 11.21 -12.77 -6.94
CA GLY A 639 10.03 -12.98 -7.79
C GLY A 639 9.26 -11.70 -8.06
N SER A 640 9.14 -10.81 -7.06
CA SER A 640 8.44 -9.53 -7.20
C SER A 640 9.14 -8.61 -8.19
N VAL A 641 10.47 -8.45 -8.09
CA VAL A 641 11.22 -7.59 -9.02
C VAL A 641 11.35 -8.22 -10.40
N SER A 642 11.50 -9.55 -10.47
CA SER A 642 11.63 -10.27 -11.74
C SER A 642 10.37 -10.20 -12.58
N PHE A 643 9.21 -10.24 -11.93
CA PHE A 643 7.91 -10.26 -12.59
C PHE A 643 7.10 -9.00 -12.30
N TRP A 644 7.78 -7.88 -12.11
CA TRP A 644 7.21 -6.66 -11.53
C TRP A 644 6.00 -6.09 -12.28
N ARG A 645 5.93 -6.21 -13.62
CA ARG A 645 4.76 -5.76 -14.39
C ARG A 645 3.53 -6.60 -14.07
N ASN A 646 3.70 -7.92 -14.07
CA ASN A 646 2.63 -8.85 -13.72
C ASN A 646 2.26 -8.70 -12.24
N PHE A 647 3.24 -8.48 -11.36
CA PHE A 647 3.01 -8.23 -9.94
C PHE A 647 2.20 -6.96 -9.74
N LYS A 648 2.60 -5.84 -10.37
CA LYS A 648 1.90 -4.56 -10.29
C LYS A 648 0.47 -4.69 -10.77
N SER A 649 0.26 -5.31 -11.93
CA SER A 649 -1.08 -5.60 -12.47
C SER A 649 -1.92 -6.43 -11.49
N TYR A 650 -1.32 -7.50 -10.96
CA TYR A 650 -1.94 -8.39 -9.99
C TYR A 650 -2.36 -7.70 -8.68
N ILE A 651 -1.56 -6.77 -8.15
CA ILE A 651 -1.91 -6.07 -6.89
C ILE A 651 -2.84 -4.86 -7.10
N SER A 652 -2.96 -4.37 -8.34
CA SER A 652 -3.78 -3.19 -8.67
C SER A 652 -5.22 -3.53 -9.04
N THR A 653 -5.52 -4.81 -9.31
CA THR A 653 -6.88 -5.23 -9.66
C THR A 653 -7.79 -5.29 -8.44
N SER A 654 -8.99 -4.75 -8.58
CA SER A 654 -10.08 -4.85 -7.60
C SER A 654 -11.00 -6.05 -7.86
N GLU A 655 -10.82 -6.75 -8.97
CA GLU A 655 -11.67 -7.89 -9.38
C GLU A 655 -11.51 -9.08 -8.41
N PRO A 656 -12.59 -9.83 -8.13
CA PRO A 656 -12.51 -11.10 -7.42
C PRO A 656 -11.56 -12.06 -8.13
N LYS A 657 -10.71 -12.75 -7.35
CA LYS A 657 -9.70 -13.65 -7.90
C LYS A 657 -10.14 -15.11 -7.76
N PRO A 658 -10.03 -15.92 -8.82
CA PRO A 658 -10.26 -17.35 -8.71
C PRO A 658 -9.28 -18.00 -7.74
N VAL A 659 -9.80 -18.94 -6.94
CA VAL A 659 -9.02 -19.67 -5.93
C VAL A 659 -8.22 -20.78 -6.60
N ALA A 660 -6.95 -20.88 -6.23
CA ALA A 660 -6.06 -21.96 -6.63
C ALA A 660 -5.55 -22.75 -5.41
N ALA A 661 -5.65 -24.08 -5.44
CA ALA A 661 -5.03 -24.95 -4.45
C ALA A 661 -3.60 -25.30 -4.89
N VAL A 662 -2.61 -25.07 -4.02
CA VAL A 662 -1.20 -25.46 -4.21
C VAL A 662 -1.01 -26.84 -3.60
N VAL A 663 -0.55 -27.82 -4.39
CA VAL A 663 -0.54 -29.24 -4.00
C VAL A 663 0.74 -29.94 -4.46
N GLY A 664 1.33 -30.78 -3.59
CA GLY A 664 2.49 -31.61 -3.95
C GLY A 664 3.82 -30.86 -3.98
N TRP A 665 3.86 -29.62 -3.50
CA TRP A 665 5.09 -28.81 -3.50
C TRP A 665 6.05 -29.20 -2.37
N LEU A 666 5.55 -29.88 -1.34
CA LEU A 666 6.37 -30.40 -0.26
C LEU A 666 7.01 -31.75 -0.68
N ASN A 667 8.34 -31.80 -0.80
CA ASN A 667 9.07 -32.97 -1.33
C ASN A 667 9.22 -34.09 -0.28
N ASN A 668 8.10 -34.59 0.24
CA ASN A 668 8.06 -35.71 1.17
C ASN A 668 6.76 -36.49 1.00
N LEU A 669 6.88 -37.76 0.64
CA LEU A 669 5.75 -38.65 0.36
C LEU A 669 4.74 -38.75 1.52
N GLY A 670 5.24 -38.78 2.76
CA GLY A 670 4.38 -38.82 3.93
C GLY A 670 3.50 -37.57 3.98
N HIS A 671 4.12 -36.40 4.04
CA HIS A 671 3.43 -35.10 4.12
C HIS A 671 2.49 -34.83 2.95
N TYR A 672 2.79 -35.34 1.75
CA TYR A 672 1.83 -35.33 0.66
C TYR A 672 0.50 -35.98 1.07
N PHE A 673 0.54 -37.22 1.60
CA PHE A 673 -0.66 -37.95 1.97
C PHE A 673 -1.32 -37.43 3.25
N TRP A 674 -0.59 -37.10 4.31
CA TRP A 674 -1.23 -36.72 5.58
C TRP A 674 -1.48 -35.21 5.73
N ASN A 675 -0.92 -34.35 4.86
CA ASN A 675 -1.20 -32.91 4.86
C ASN A 675 -1.94 -32.41 3.63
N ASP A 676 -1.37 -32.59 2.43
CA ASP A 676 -1.93 -31.99 1.22
C ASP A 676 -3.22 -32.71 0.80
N VAL A 677 -3.16 -34.05 0.66
CA VAL A 677 -4.31 -34.84 0.18
C VAL A 677 -5.43 -34.91 1.23
N THR A 678 -5.11 -34.98 2.53
CA THR A 678 -6.11 -34.86 3.61
C THR A 678 -6.77 -33.48 3.62
N GLY A 679 -6.03 -32.42 3.26
CA GLY A 679 -6.57 -31.07 3.05
C GLY A 679 -7.62 -31.04 1.94
N ILE A 680 -7.32 -31.63 0.78
CA ILE A 680 -8.27 -31.77 -0.34
C ILE A 680 -9.46 -32.64 0.08
N TYR A 681 -9.23 -33.74 0.79
CA TYR A 681 -10.27 -34.62 1.30
C TYR A 681 -11.22 -33.89 2.26
N HIS A 682 -10.68 -33.00 3.10
CA HIS A 682 -11.49 -32.16 3.97
C HIS A 682 -12.39 -31.19 3.19
N LEU A 683 -11.89 -30.60 2.09
CA LEU A 683 -12.73 -29.78 1.18
C LEU A 683 -13.83 -30.62 0.52
N TYR A 684 -13.51 -31.85 0.11
CA TYR A 684 -14.47 -32.81 -0.43
C TYR A 684 -15.59 -33.14 0.58
N LYS A 685 -15.24 -33.50 1.83
CA LYS A 685 -16.20 -33.86 2.87
C LYS A 685 -17.07 -32.68 3.33
N ASN A 686 -16.59 -31.45 3.15
CA ASN A 686 -17.38 -30.24 3.42
C ASN A 686 -18.15 -29.72 2.20
N TYR A 687 -18.15 -30.43 1.07
CA TYR A 687 -18.83 -30.03 -0.17
C TYR A 687 -18.38 -28.67 -0.74
N ILE A 688 -17.12 -28.30 -0.49
CA ILE A 688 -16.52 -27.03 -0.95
C ILE A 688 -15.36 -27.23 -1.92
N LEU A 689 -15.06 -28.48 -2.31
CA LEU A 689 -14.01 -28.79 -3.29
C LEU A 689 -14.23 -28.09 -4.63
N ASP A 690 -15.48 -27.97 -5.08
CA ASP A 690 -15.82 -27.33 -6.35
C ASP A 690 -15.53 -25.82 -6.39
N SER A 691 -15.45 -25.18 -5.22
CA SER A 691 -15.07 -23.77 -5.06
C SER A 691 -13.61 -23.52 -5.45
N VAL A 692 -12.77 -24.56 -5.46
CA VAL A 692 -11.41 -24.46 -5.98
C VAL A 692 -11.46 -24.39 -7.51
N ASN A 693 -10.99 -23.27 -8.06
CA ASN A 693 -11.03 -23.03 -9.52
C ASN A 693 -9.86 -23.71 -10.24
N LYS A 694 -8.67 -23.78 -9.62
CA LYS A 694 -7.46 -24.41 -10.18
C LYS A 694 -6.68 -25.20 -9.12
N PHE A 695 -5.98 -26.24 -9.54
CA PHE A 695 -5.02 -26.98 -8.72
C PHE A 695 -3.64 -26.81 -9.36
N LEU A 696 -2.72 -26.14 -8.66
CA LEU A 696 -1.34 -25.91 -9.08
C LEU A 696 -0.48 -27.02 -8.50
N VAL A 697 -0.31 -28.09 -9.29
CA VAL A 697 0.32 -29.34 -8.86
C VAL A 697 1.78 -29.33 -9.31
N ARG A 698 2.68 -29.69 -8.39
CA ARG A 698 4.09 -29.89 -8.76
C ARG A 698 4.23 -31.16 -9.61
N ASP A 699 5.00 -31.08 -10.68
CA ASP A 699 5.36 -32.23 -11.50
C ASP A 699 6.33 -33.15 -10.71
N CYS A 700 5.76 -34.11 -9.97
CA CYS A 700 6.49 -35.02 -9.08
C CYS A 700 5.83 -36.40 -9.07
N ASN A 701 6.61 -37.43 -8.71
CA ASN A 701 6.18 -38.83 -8.73
C ASN A 701 5.23 -39.20 -7.56
N PHE A 702 4.27 -38.34 -7.21
CA PHE A 702 3.21 -38.65 -6.27
C PHE A 702 1.97 -39.19 -6.97
N MET A 703 1.04 -39.75 -6.21
CA MET A 703 -0.24 -40.20 -6.77
C MET A 703 -1.06 -39.01 -7.25
N GLU A 704 -1.54 -39.04 -8.49
CA GLU A 704 -2.31 -37.95 -9.09
C GLU A 704 -3.59 -37.63 -8.32
N ILE A 705 -3.81 -36.35 -8.03
CA ILE A 705 -5.02 -35.93 -7.29
C ILE A 705 -6.30 -36.23 -8.05
N GLY A 706 -6.28 -36.22 -9.38
CA GLY A 706 -7.44 -36.59 -10.21
C GLY A 706 -7.79 -38.07 -10.11
N ASP A 707 -6.83 -38.93 -9.77
CA ASP A 707 -7.08 -40.36 -9.56
C ASP A 707 -7.73 -40.62 -8.20
N ILE A 708 -7.30 -39.87 -7.18
CA ILE A 708 -7.85 -39.92 -5.82
C ILE A 708 -9.24 -39.27 -5.76
N PHE A 709 -9.41 -38.16 -6.47
CA PHE A 709 -10.64 -37.35 -6.53
C PHE A 709 -11.11 -37.23 -7.98
N PRO A 710 -11.77 -38.27 -8.54
CA PRO A 710 -12.34 -38.22 -9.89
C PRO A 710 -13.43 -37.14 -10.05
N GLU A 711 -13.91 -36.57 -8.94
CA GLU A 711 -14.81 -35.41 -8.91
C GLU A 711 -14.13 -34.13 -9.41
N ILE A 712 -12.79 -34.05 -9.36
CA ILE A 712 -12.05 -32.89 -9.87
C ILE A 712 -12.02 -32.95 -11.39
N ASN A 713 -12.58 -31.93 -12.05
CA ASN A 713 -12.44 -31.78 -13.50
C ASN A 713 -10.94 -31.67 -13.87
N PRO A 714 -10.40 -32.55 -14.75
CA PRO A 714 -9.00 -32.54 -15.16
C PRO A 714 -8.50 -31.18 -15.68
N GLU A 715 -9.35 -30.36 -16.31
CA GLU A 715 -8.98 -29.02 -16.80
C GLU A 715 -8.69 -28.00 -15.68
N LYS A 716 -9.05 -28.33 -14.43
CA LYS A 716 -8.67 -27.54 -13.26
C LYS A 716 -7.23 -27.81 -12.83
N ILE A 717 -6.63 -28.94 -13.22
CA ILE A 717 -5.29 -29.35 -12.80
C ILE A 717 -4.25 -28.74 -13.75
N ILE A 718 -3.28 -28.03 -13.18
CA ILE A 718 -2.15 -27.41 -13.90
C ILE A 718 -0.87 -27.95 -13.28
N HIS A 719 -0.10 -28.70 -14.07
CA HIS A 719 1.21 -29.19 -13.67
C HIS A 719 2.27 -28.12 -13.91
N LEU A 720 3.16 -27.96 -12.95
CA LEU A 720 4.21 -26.95 -12.93
C LEU A 720 5.53 -27.59 -12.52
N SER A 721 6.61 -27.25 -13.23
CA SER A 721 7.90 -27.95 -13.07
C SER A 721 8.83 -27.25 -12.09
N ASN A 722 8.69 -25.93 -11.86
CA ASN A 722 9.59 -25.18 -10.99
C ASN A 722 8.91 -24.03 -10.21
N ARG A 723 9.60 -23.54 -9.18
CA ARG A 723 9.09 -22.51 -8.26
C ARG A 723 8.71 -21.19 -8.92
N TRP A 724 9.41 -20.79 -9.99
CA TRP A 724 9.14 -19.54 -10.69
C TRP A 724 7.90 -19.65 -11.58
N GLU A 725 7.65 -20.82 -12.18
CA GLU A 725 6.39 -21.10 -12.88
C GLU A 725 5.17 -20.99 -11.96
N LEU A 726 5.28 -21.46 -10.70
CA LEU A 726 4.23 -21.27 -9.69
C LEU A 726 3.97 -19.79 -9.44
N PHE A 727 5.02 -19.04 -9.13
CA PHE A 727 4.92 -17.61 -8.86
C PHE A 727 4.31 -16.86 -10.05
N GLN A 728 4.81 -17.09 -11.27
CA GLN A 728 4.29 -16.46 -12.48
C GLN A 728 2.86 -16.85 -12.81
N THR A 729 2.50 -18.14 -12.66
CA THR A 729 1.15 -18.64 -12.97
C THR A 729 0.12 -17.97 -12.08
N ILE A 730 0.44 -17.76 -10.79
CA ILE A 730 -0.43 -17.03 -9.86
C ILE A 730 -0.68 -15.61 -10.35
N LEU A 731 0.37 -14.89 -10.76
CA LEU A 731 0.25 -13.50 -11.22
C LEU A 731 -0.49 -13.41 -12.56
N GLN A 732 -0.08 -14.18 -13.57
CA GLN A 732 -0.58 -14.10 -14.94
C GLN A 732 -2.04 -14.54 -15.06
N ARG A 733 -2.46 -15.52 -14.25
CA ARG A 733 -3.85 -16.02 -14.22
C ARG A 733 -4.70 -15.31 -13.16
N ASN A 734 -4.15 -14.29 -12.50
CA ASN A 734 -4.81 -13.51 -11.45
C ASN A 734 -5.43 -14.38 -10.33
N LEU A 735 -4.68 -15.35 -9.82
CA LEU A 735 -5.16 -16.34 -8.85
C LEU A 735 -4.91 -15.89 -7.41
N VAL A 736 -5.80 -16.26 -6.49
CA VAL A 736 -5.50 -16.30 -5.05
C VAL A 736 -5.19 -17.75 -4.68
N ALA A 737 -3.94 -18.01 -4.28
CA ALA A 737 -3.42 -19.33 -4.05
C ALA A 737 -3.36 -19.66 -2.56
N VAL A 738 -3.82 -20.86 -2.21
CA VAL A 738 -3.83 -21.42 -0.85
C VAL A 738 -3.33 -22.86 -0.91
N ARG A 739 -2.64 -23.34 0.13
CA ARG A 739 -2.33 -24.77 0.29
C ARG A 739 -3.29 -25.35 1.31
N PRO A 740 -4.34 -26.08 0.90
CA PRO A 740 -5.25 -26.72 1.83
C PRO A 740 -4.52 -27.82 2.58
N THR A 741 -4.55 -27.79 3.91
CA THR A 741 -3.95 -28.80 4.76
C THR A 741 -4.94 -29.31 5.81
N ASN A 742 -4.76 -30.58 6.16
CA ASN A 742 -5.36 -31.19 7.34
C ASN A 742 -4.32 -32.12 7.99
N THR A 743 -4.58 -32.64 9.19
CA THR A 743 -3.61 -33.51 9.89
C THR A 743 -4.21 -34.84 10.34
N PHE A 744 -5.52 -35.02 10.22
CA PHE A 744 -6.20 -36.26 10.61
C PHE A 744 -6.46 -37.17 9.41
N VAL A 745 -6.19 -38.46 9.59
CA VAL A 745 -6.29 -39.52 8.58
C VAL A 745 -7.36 -40.52 9.04
N ASP A 746 -8.58 -40.38 8.51
CA ASP A 746 -9.71 -41.26 8.81
C ASP A 746 -9.79 -42.48 7.88
N VAL A 747 -10.63 -43.46 8.27
CA VAL A 747 -10.77 -44.73 7.55
C VAL A 747 -11.30 -44.54 6.13
N ASP A 748 -12.33 -43.71 5.95
CA ASP A 748 -12.94 -43.43 4.63
C ASP A 748 -11.91 -42.87 3.65
N TYR A 749 -11.07 -41.93 4.12
CA TYR A 749 -9.98 -41.36 3.34
C TYR A 749 -9.01 -42.45 2.86
N THR A 750 -8.63 -43.36 3.74
CA THR A 750 -7.66 -44.41 3.40
C THR A 750 -8.24 -45.46 2.47
N GLN A 751 -9.53 -45.76 2.61
CA GLN A 751 -10.26 -46.60 1.67
C GLN A 751 -10.30 -45.97 0.27
N ARG A 752 -10.54 -44.65 0.17
CA ARG A 752 -10.49 -43.93 -1.12
C ARG A 752 -9.13 -44.05 -1.80
N LEU A 753 -8.03 -43.93 -1.05
CA LEU A 753 -6.68 -44.12 -1.62
C LEU A 753 -6.50 -45.54 -2.14
N LEU A 754 -6.90 -46.56 -1.37
CA LEU A 754 -6.81 -47.96 -1.78
C LEU A 754 -7.63 -48.27 -3.03
N GLU A 755 -8.86 -47.76 -3.11
CA GLU A 755 -9.74 -47.93 -4.27
C GLU A 755 -9.17 -47.26 -5.51
N SER A 756 -8.62 -46.05 -5.36
CA SER A 756 -7.88 -45.36 -6.43
C SER A 756 -6.71 -46.22 -6.93
N SER A 757 -5.87 -46.71 -6.01
CA SER A 757 -4.71 -47.53 -6.33
C SER A 757 -5.06 -48.84 -7.02
N ARG A 758 -6.09 -49.55 -6.56
CA ARG A 758 -6.55 -50.80 -7.21
C ARG A 758 -6.99 -50.60 -8.67
N ARG A 759 -7.57 -49.44 -9.01
CA ARG A 759 -7.97 -49.13 -10.40
C ARG A 759 -6.77 -48.87 -11.31
N LYS A 760 -5.62 -48.50 -10.75
CA LYS A 760 -4.41 -48.11 -11.48
C LYS A 760 -3.38 -49.24 -11.60
N CYS A 761 -3.42 -50.21 -10.70
CA CYS A 761 -2.59 -51.41 -10.76
C CYS A 761 -3.02 -52.34 -11.91
N SER A 762 -2.06 -53.08 -12.49
CA SER A 762 -2.35 -54.07 -13.52
C SER A 762 -3.06 -55.32 -12.94
N PRO A 763 -3.89 -56.02 -13.72
CA PRO A 763 -4.51 -57.28 -13.29
C PRO A 763 -3.48 -58.32 -12.85
N GLU A 764 -2.34 -58.41 -13.53
CA GLU A 764 -1.27 -59.36 -13.21
C GLU A 764 -0.64 -59.07 -11.85
N PHE A 765 -0.39 -57.79 -11.54
CA PHE A 765 0.10 -57.36 -10.23
C PHE A 765 -0.93 -57.67 -9.14
N LEU A 766 -2.20 -57.34 -9.37
CA LEU A 766 -3.26 -57.63 -8.40
C LEU A 766 -3.38 -59.15 -8.12
N GLN A 767 -3.24 -59.98 -9.15
CA GLN A 767 -3.20 -61.43 -8.98
C GLN A 767 -2.00 -61.87 -8.14
N GLN A 768 -0.80 -61.33 -8.40
CA GLN A 768 0.39 -61.63 -7.61
C GLN A 768 0.19 -61.30 -6.11
N VAL A 769 -0.47 -60.18 -5.81
CA VAL A 769 -0.78 -59.79 -4.42
C VAL A 769 -1.82 -60.73 -3.80
N GLU A 770 -2.83 -61.16 -4.55
CA GLU A 770 -3.81 -62.13 -4.06
C GLU A 770 -3.21 -63.53 -3.80
N GLU A 771 -2.22 -63.93 -4.61
CA GLU A 771 -1.41 -65.13 -4.35
C GLU A 771 -0.56 -64.96 -3.08
N ALA A 772 0.08 -63.79 -2.90
CA ALA A 772 0.86 -63.49 -1.70
C ALA A 772 0.04 -63.56 -0.41
N LYS A 773 -1.23 -63.12 -0.45
CA LYS A 773 -2.14 -63.15 0.70
C LYS A 773 -2.45 -64.55 1.23
N GLN A 774 -2.17 -65.61 0.46
CA GLN A 774 -2.33 -67.00 0.92
C GLN A 774 -1.25 -67.44 1.92
N HIS A 775 -0.15 -66.69 2.02
CA HIS A 775 0.92 -66.93 2.99
C HIS A 775 0.56 -66.35 4.37
N PHE A 776 1.10 -66.95 5.44
CA PHE A 776 0.98 -66.43 6.80
C PHE A 776 2.23 -66.73 7.65
N PRO A 777 2.82 -65.71 8.28
CA PRO A 777 2.53 -64.29 8.08
C PRO A 777 3.06 -63.83 6.71
N LEU A 778 2.34 -62.93 6.05
CA LEU A 778 2.89 -62.12 4.96
C LEU A 778 3.56 -60.88 5.58
N LEU A 779 4.88 -60.93 5.67
CA LEU A 779 5.70 -59.93 6.37
C LEU A 779 6.32 -58.93 5.37
N LEU A 780 6.07 -57.63 5.57
CA LEU A 780 6.78 -56.58 4.85
C LEU A 780 8.07 -56.19 5.58
N VAL A 781 9.18 -56.13 4.85
CA VAL A 781 10.48 -55.67 5.34
C VAL A 781 10.91 -54.46 4.52
N ASN A 782 11.09 -53.31 5.18
CA ASN A 782 11.62 -52.11 4.53
C ASN A 782 13.16 -52.13 4.53
N LEU A 783 13.74 -52.08 3.35
CA LEU A 783 15.18 -51.98 3.11
C LEU A 783 15.55 -50.50 2.97
N ARG A 784 16.60 -50.11 3.70
CA ARG A 784 17.07 -48.72 3.73
C ARG A 784 18.59 -48.68 3.85
N GLY A 785 19.27 -48.40 2.74
CA GLY A 785 20.73 -48.34 2.64
C GLY A 785 21.32 -46.93 2.80
N HIS A 786 20.50 -45.93 3.12
CA HIS A 786 20.90 -44.52 3.18
C HIS A 786 20.16 -43.79 4.32
N PHE A 787 20.83 -42.82 4.98
CA PHE A 787 20.30 -41.96 6.07
C PHE A 787 19.40 -42.67 7.09
N LYS A 788 19.83 -42.87 8.34
CA LYS A 788 19.12 -43.73 9.33
C LYS A 788 19.18 -45.20 8.97
N GLN A 789 20.31 -45.63 8.44
CA GLN A 789 20.53 -47.04 8.14
C GLN A 789 20.76 -47.83 9.43
N TRP A 790 20.07 -48.96 9.57
CA TRP A 790 20.48 -50.01 10.49
C TRP A 790 21.69 -50.72 9.90
N VAL A 791 22.87 -50.62 10.50
CA VAL A 791 24.11 -51.06 9.84
C VAL A 791 24.25 -52.57 9.64
N SER A 792 23.71 -53.38 10.55
CA SER A 792 23.73 -54.85 10.46
C SER A 792 22.44 -55.45 9.90
N TYR A 793 21.67 -54.66 9.14
CA TYR A 793 20.34 -55.05 8.66
C TYR A 793 20.31 -56.27 7.74
N ILE A 794 21.37 -56.55 6.97
CA ILE A 794 21.39 -57.69 6.05
C ILE A 794 21.38 -59.00 6.84
N GLU A 795 22.35 -59.19 7.73
CA GLU A 795 22.41 -60.36 8.60
C GLU A 795 21.25 -60.36 9.60
N GLY A 796 20.87 -59.19 10.11
CA GLY A 796 19.74 -59.02 11.03
C GLY A 796 18.43 -59.50 10.43
N TYR A 797 18.05 -59.03 9.25
CA TYR A 797 16.83 -59.48 8.57
C TYR A 797 16.90 -60.96 8.18
N ALA A 798 18.03 -61.46 7.67
CA ALA A 798 18.18 -62.87 7.36
C ALA A 798 17.98 -63.77 8.59
N ASN A 799 18.53 -63.39 9.74
CA ASN A 799 18.34 -64.10 11.00
C ASN A 799 16.88 -64.08 11.46
N ILE A 800 16.21 -62.92 11.39
CA ILE A 800 14.79 -62.79 11.74
C ILE A 800 13.94 -63.70 10.85
N ILE A 801 14.13 -63.63 9.53
CA ILE A 801 13.34 -64.38 8.54
C ILE A 801 13.52 -65.89 8.71
N ASN A 802 14.76 -66.38 8.81
CA ASN A 802 15.03 -67.81 9.00
C ASN A 802 14.46 -68.34 10.32
N THR A 803 14.52 -67.54 11.39
CA THR A 803 13.98 -67.95 12.68
C THR A 803 12.45 -67.99 12.64
N LEU A 804 11.80 -66.98 12.05
CA LEU A 804 10.35 -66.97 11.86
C LEU A 804 9.87 -68.14 11.01
N PHE A 805 10.61 -68.54 9.97
CA PHE A 805 10.22 -69.65 9.10
C PHE A 805 10.15 -71.00 9.84
N GLN A 806 10.95 -71.19 10.89
CA GLN A 806 10.89 -72.41 11.71
C GLN A 806 9.56 -72.53 12.45
N ASP A 807 9.02 -71.40 12.92
CA ASP A 807 7.76 -71.33 13.65
C ASP A 807 6.54 -71.20 12.70
N TYR A 808 6.74 -70.62 11.52
CA TYR A 808 5.71 -70.36 10.52
C TYR A 808 6.16 -70.83 9.12
N PRO A 809 5.98 -72.13 8.78
CA PRO A 809 6.44 -72.70 7.51
C PRO A 809 5.78 -72.13 6.24
N ASN A 810 4.68 -71.38 6.38
CA ASN A 810 4.00 -70.70 5.27
C ASN A 810 4.29 -69.18 5.23
N LEU A 811 5.42 -68.75 5.83
CA LEU A 811 5.91 -67.37 5.79
C LEU A 811 6.22 -66.92 4.35
N ALA A 812 5.88 -65.66 4.04
CA ALA A 812 6.37 -64.98 2.84
C ALA A 812 6.82 -63.55 3.15
N ILE A 813 7.79 -63.06 2.37
CA ILE A 813 8.42 -61.75 2.58
C ILE A 813 8.15 -60.82 1.41
N VAL A 814 7.71 -59.60 1.70
CA VAL A 814 7.62 -58.49 0.74
C VAL A 814 8.75 -57.51 1.06
N PHE A 815 9.68 -57.33 0.14
CA PHE A 815 10.77 -56.36 0.29
C PHE A 815 10.35 -55.01 -0.29
N ASP A 816 10.27 -53.99 0.56
CA ASP A 816 9.95 -52.60 0.22
C ASP A 816 11.20 -51.71 0.32
N GLY A 817 11.28 -50.65 -0.47
CA GLY A 817 12.46 -49.77 -0.52
C GLY A 817 12.73 -49.22 -1.92
N PHE A 818 13.92 -48.64 -2.11
CA PHE A 818 14.35 -48.11 -3.41
C PHE A 818 15.11 -49.15 -4.22
N SER A 819 15.19 -49.01 -5.54
CA SER A 819 15.95 -49.95 -6.40
C SER A 819 17.44 -49.96 -6.10
N SER A 820 17.99 -48.94 -5.44
CA SER A 820 19.37 -48.95 -4.93
C SER A 820 19.61 -50.09 -3.94
N GLU A 821 18.55 -50.61 -3.31
CA GLU A 821 18.62 -51.62 -2.26
C GLU A 821 18.49 -53.05 -2.85
N ASN A 822 18.41 -53.20 -4.17
CA ASN A 822 18.35 -54.50 -4.86
C ASN A 822 19.50 -55.42 -4.44
N SER A 823 20.73 -54.90 -4.33
CA SER A 823 21.88 -55.72 -3.91
C SER A 823 21.73 -56.24 -2.47
N ALA A 824 21.14 -55.44 -1.58
CA ALA A 824 20.90 -55.86 -0.21
C ALA A 824 19.79 -56.93 -0.14
N MET A 825 18.72 -56.76 -0.94
CA MET A 825 17.66 -57.77 -1.07
C MET A 825 18.23 -59.11 -1.54
N GLU A 826 19.04 -59.12 -2.60
CA GLU A 826 19.69 -60.33 -3.13
C GLU A 826 20.60 -61.00 -2.09
N GLN A 827 21.35 -60.21 -1.32
CA GLN A 827 22.18 -60.72 -0.23
C GLN A 827 21.34 -61.36 0.87
N ILE A 828 20.25 -60.72 1.31
CA ILE A 828 19.32 -61.31 2.29
C ILE A 828 18.71 -62.60 1.73
N GLN A 829 18.26 -62.60 0.47
CA GLN A 829 17.70 -63.79 -0.20
C GLN A 829 18.70 -64.96 -0.25
N SER A 830 20.01 -64.68 -0.43
CA SER A 830 21.05 -65.71 -0.42
C SER A 830 21.31 -66.33 0.96
N LEU A 831 20.92 -65.63 2.03
CA LEU A 831 21.13 -66.05 3.42
C LEU A 831 19.88 -66.73 4.03
N ILE A 832 18.74 -66.71 3.35
CA ILE A 832 17.48 -67.33 3.83
C ILE A 832 17.17 -68.65 3.11
N SER A 833 16.29 -69.47 3.69
CA SER A 833 15.85 -70.72 3.05
C SER A 833 15.22 -70.46 1.67
N PRO A 834 15.59 -71.22 0.62
CA PRO A 834 15.02 -71.08 -0.72
C PRO A 834 13.54 -71.49 -0.80
N GLU A 835 13.01 -72.13 0.24
CA GLU A 835 11.58 -72.47 0.35
C GLU A 835 10.72 -71.26 0.72
N ILE A 836 11.31 -70.19 1.26
CA ILE A 836 10.60 -68.98 1.65
C ILE A 836 10.24 -68.19 0.40
N LYS A 837 8.94 -67.93 0.21
CA LYS A 837 8.48 -67.11 -0.91
C LYS A 837 8.82 -65.64 -0.65
N THR A 838 9.41 -64.99 -1.66
CA THR A 838 9.73 -63.56 -1.60
C THR A 838 9.10 -62.80 -2.77
N TYR A 839 8.73 -61.55 -2.51
CA TYR A 839 8.14 -60.61 -3.45
C TYR A 839 8.97 -59.33 -3.45
N ASN A 840 9.32 -58.85 -4.64
CA ASN A 840 10.05 -57.60 -4.82
C ASN A 840 9.05 -56.45 -5.00
N ALA A 841 9.00 -55.54 -4.02
CA ALA A 841 8.23 -54.31 -4.08
C ALA A 841 9.14 -53.06 -4.06
N LEU A 842 10.42 -53.21 -4.43
CA LEU A 842 11.37 -52.11 -4.55
C LEU A 842 10.99 -51.21 -5.74
N ASP A 843 10.95 -49.89 -5.51
CA ASP A 843 10.53 -48.88 -6.50
C ASP A 843 9.18 -49.17 -7.19
N CYS A 844 8.28 -49.88 -6.50
CA CYS A 844 6.89 -49.97 -6.92
C CYS A 844 6.28 -48.57 -7.06
N SER A 845 5.31 -48.43 -7.97
CA SER A 845 4.52 -47.21 -8.04
C SER A 845 3.80 -46.97 -6.71
N ASN A 846 3.50 -45.72 -6.35
CA ASN A 846 2.75 -45.43 -5.12
C ASN A 846 1.41 -46.20 -5.07
N HIS A 847 0.78 -46.44 -6.23
CA HIS A 847 -0.44 -47.26 -6.29
C HIS A 847 -0.18 -48.71 -5.86
N GLU A 848 0.86 -49.34 -6.39
CA GLU A 848 1.26 -50.71 -6.03
C GLU A 848 1.69 -50.81 -4.56
N THR A 849 2.46 -49.84 -4.06
CA THR A 849 2.83 -49.76 -2.63
C THR A 849 1.58 -49.78 -1.76
N PHE A 850 0.56 -48.99 -2.09
CA PHE A 850 -0.70 -48.96 -1.34
C PHE A 850 -1.42 -50.31 -1.35
N VAL A 851 -1.43 -51.01 -2.49
CA VAL A 851 -2.02 -52.36 -2.55
C VAL A 851 -1.22 -53.36 -1.71
N TRP A 852 0.11 -53.29 -1.72
CA TRP A 852 0.98 -54.14 -0.89
C TRP A 852 0.76 -53.93 0.61
N ILE A 853 0.86 -52.68 1.08
CA ILE A 853 0.73 -52.35 2.52
C ILE A 853 -0.64 -52.71 3.09
N HIS A 854 -1.71 -52.70 2.28
CA HIS A 854 -3.03 -53.14 2.72
C HIS A 854 -3.17 -54.67 2.73
N SER A 855 -2.30 -55.39 2.03
CA SER A 855 -2.38 -56.84 1.84
C SER A 855 -1.51 -57.64 2.82
N ILE A 856 -0.48 -57.03 3.41
CA ILE A 856 0.39 -57.65 4.41
C ILE A 856 -0.32 -57.93 5.73
N ASP A 857 0.22 -58.88 6.50
CA ASP A 857 -0.25 -59.21 7.85
C ASP A 857 0.45 -58.37 8.92
N THR A 858 1.77 -58.16 8.76
CA THR A 858 2.60 -57.36 9.67
C THR A 858 3.82 -56.79 8.92
N TYR A 859 4.58 -55.90 9.55
CA TYR A 859 5.80 -55.31 8.99
C TYR A 859 6.96 -55.21 9.99
N ILE A 860 8.17 -55.07 9.47
CA ILE A 860 9.35 -54.54 10.14
C ILE A 860 9.87 -53.36 9.31
N MET A 861 9.95 -52.16 9.89
CA MET A 861 10.33 -50.96 9.12
C MET A 861 11.07 -49.90 9.92
N VAL A 862 11.92 -49.14 9.22
CA VAL A 862 12.59 -47.96 9.75
C VAL A 862 11.60 -46.80 9.96
N ILE A 863 11.71 -46.07 11.08
CA ILE A 863 10.90 -44.88 11.35
C ILE A 863 11.19 -43.77 10.33
N GLY A 864 10.16 -43.38 9.58
CA GLY A 864 10.22 -42.36 8.54
C GLY A 864 8.92 -42.29 7.71
N SER A 865 8.99 -41.67 6.52
CA SER A 865 7.82 -41.52 5.64
C SER A 865 7.20 -42.85 5.19
N GLY A 866 7.98 -43.93 5.09
CA GLY A 866 7.43 -45.27 4.80
C GLY A 866 6.52 -45.77 5.94
N LEU A 867 6.88 -45.48 7.19
CA LEU A 867 6.08 -45.84 8.36
C LEU A 867 4.69 -45.19 8.32
N THR A 868 4.58 -43.96 7.82
CA THR A 868 3.29 -43.28 7.58
C THR A 868 2.35 -44.13 6.72
N LEU A 869 2.87 -44.84 5.71
CA LEU A 869 2.05 -45.65 4.82
C LEU A 869 1.48 -46.88 5.55
N VAL A 870 2.30 -47.70 6.20
CA VAL A 870 1.78 -48.93 6.86
C VAL A 870 0.96 -48.64 8.12
N THR A 871 1.26 -47.54 8.82
CA THR A 871 0.56 -47.18 10.06
C THR A 871 -0.62 -46.25 9.79
N TRP A 872 -0.37 -45.00 9.39
CA TRP A 872 -1.44 -44.04 9.19
C TRP A 872 -2.31 -44.36 7.99
N ILE A 873 -1.85 -45.08 6.96
CA ILE A 873 -2.72 -45.42 5.82
C ILE A 873 -3.32 -46.82 5.92
N ALA A 874 -2.47 -47.85 6.07
CA ALA A 874 -2.94 -49.24 6.05
C ALA A 874 -3.40 -49.76 7.42
N ASN A 875 -3.07 -49.04 8.50
CA ASN A 875 -3.36 -49.41 9.89
C ASN A 875 -2.94 -50.84 10.24
N LYS A 876 -1.76 -51.26 9.77
CA LYS A 876 -1.20 -52.57 10.06
C LYS A 876 -0.46 -52.57 11.39
N PRO A 877 -0.52 -53.66 12.18
CA PRO A 877 0.40 -53.85 13.29
C PRO A 877 1.77 -54.27 12.78
N GLY A 878 2.82 -53.88 13.50
CA GLY A 878 4.18 -54.22 13.11
C GLY A 878 5.23 -53.57 14.01
N VAL A 879 6.48 -53.88 13.74
CA VAL A 879 7.63 -53.43 14.52
C VAL A 879 8.33 -52.29 13.79
N ALA A 880 8.59 -51.19 14.49
CA ALA A 880 9.34 -50.07 13.97
C ALA A 880 10.65 -49.89 14.73
N HIS A 881 11.72 -49.60 13.99
CA HIS A 881 13.07 -49.36 14.52
C HIS A 881 13.66 -48.08 13.93
N GLY A 882 14.61 -47.47 14.64
CA GLY A 882 15.20 -46.19 14.25
C GLY A 882 16.29 -45.80 15.23
N ASN A 883 16.99 -44.71 14.94
CA ASN A 883 17.84 -44.07 15.94
C ASN A 883 16.99 -43.49 17.09
N LEU A 884 17.62 -43.18 18.23
CA LEU A 884 16.90 -42.75 19.43
C LEU A 884 16.07 -41.48 19.17
N ALA A 885 16.60 -40.52 18.41
CA ALA A 885 15.91 -39.28 18.06
C ALA A 885 14.58 -39.49 17.31
N HIS A 886 14.50 -40.47 16.40
CA HIS A 886 13.25 -40.78 15.70
C HIS A 886 12.26 -41.56 16.55
N CYS A 887 12.74 -42.45 17.42
CA CYS A 887 11.87 -43.22 18.32
C CYS A 887 11.00 -42.30 19.19
N HIS A 888 11.53 -41.15 19.60
CA HIS A 888 10.77 -40.15 20.35
C HIS A 888 9.57 -39.62 19.55
N GLN A 889 9.69 -39.32 18.26
CA GLN A 889 8.61 -38.73 17.45
C GLN A 889 7.32 -39.57 17.46
N VAL A 890 7.47 -40.88 17.42
CA VAL A 890 6.35 -41.83 17.37
C VAL A 890 5.54 -41.81 18.66
N ASN A 891 6.19 -41.74 19.82
CA ASN A 891 5.52 -41.77 21.12
C ASN A 891 4.63 -40.54 21.37
N PHE A 892 4.96 -39.38 20.79
CA PHE A 892 4.28 -38.12 21.08
C PHE A 892 3.14 -37.80 20.10
N MET A 893 3.37 -37.94 18.79
CA MET A 893 2.42 -37.46 17.78
C MET A 893 1.57 -38.53 17.12
N TRP A 894 2.14 -39.73 16.98
CA TRP A 894 1.67 -40.71 16.00
C TRP A 894 0.25 -41.22 16.30
N ARG A 895 -0.19 -41.14 17.56
CA ARG A 895 -1.52 -41.48 18.08
C ARG A 895 -2.62 -40.48 17.74
N LYS A 896 -2.26 -39.25 17.39
CA LYS A 896 -3.22 -38.16 17.19
C LYS A 896 -3.61 -38.00 15.72
N VAL A 897 -2.77 -38.50 14.81
CA VAL A 897 -2.99 -38.43 13.35
C VAL A 897 -4.00 -39.48 12.87
N ARG A 898 -4.06 -40.67 13.49
CA ARG A 898 -5.02 -41.74 13.17
C ARG A 898 -5.49 -42.49 14.42
N GLU A 899 -6.75 -42.91 14.42
CA GLU A 899 -7.36 -43.76 15.45
C GLU A 899 -6.91 -45.23 15.34
N ASP A 900 -6.85 -45.91 16.49
CA ASP A 900 -6.82 -47.38 16.61
C ASP A 900 -5.74 -48.14 15.82
N LEU A 901 -4.45 -47.89 16.13
CA LEU A 901 -3.33 -48.85 16.32
C LEU A 901 -1.99 -48.12 16.18
N GLN A 902 -0.91 -48.62 16.79
CA GLN A 902 0.42 -47.98 16.80
C GLN A 902 1.52 -48.95 16.40
N PRO A 903 2.59 -48.45 15.74
CA PRO A 903 3.81 -49.23 15.58
C PRO A 903 4.37 -49.64 16.95
N ILE A 904 4.81 -50.89 17.08
CA ILE A 904 5.54 -51.35 18.25
C ILE A 904 7.00 -50.94 18.08
N LEU A 905 7.49 -50.06 18.95
CA LEU A 905 8.86 -49.58 18.91
C LEU A 905 9.81 -50.59 19.52
N VAL A 906 10.98 -50.77 18.89
CA VAL A 906 12.10 -51.47 19.51
C VAL A 906 12.53 -50.75 20.80
N PRO A 907 12.84 -51.47 21.90
CA PRO A 907 13.27 -50.86 23.15
C PRO A 907 14.55 -50.05 22.96
N GLN A 908 14.63 -48.89 23.59
CA GLN A 908 15.78 -47.98 23.47
C GLN A 908 17.12 -48.65 23.86
N ASP A 909 17.10 -49.51 24.88
CA ASP A 909 18.29 -50.27 25.33
C ASP A 909 18.81 -51.28 24.28
N SER A 910 18.03 -51.55 23.24
CA SER A 910 18.42 -52.42 22.12
C SER A 910 18.94 -51.64 20.90
N ILE A 911 19.02 -50.30 20.98
CA ILE A 911 19.42 -49.40 19.90
C ILE A 911 20.73 -48.72 20.28
N ILE A 912 21.68 -48.67 19.34
CA ILE A 912 22.97 -48.01 19.49
C ILE A 912 23.13 -47.00 18.35
N ASP A 913 22.99 -45.71 18.64
CA ASP A 913 23.30 -44.65 17.67
C ASP A 913 24.82 -44.67 17.37
N LEU A 914 25.20 -44.58 16.09
CA LEU A 914 26.61 -44.60 15.68
C LEU A 914 27.26 -43.20 15.64
N ASP A 915 26.49 -42.17 15.95
CA ASP A 915 26.93 -40.78 16.02
C ASP A 915 26.51 -40.18 17.38
N GLU A 916 27.45 -39.54 18.07
CA GLU A 916 27.24 -38.85 19.34
C GLU A 916 26.37 -37.59 19.19
N SER A 917 26.17 -37.08 17.97
CA SER A 917 25.33 -35.92 17.71
C SER A 917 23.85 -36.15 18.01
N HIS A 918 23.41 -37.42 18.07
CA HIS A 918 22.01 -37.83 18.13
C HIS A 918 21.14 -37.14 17.05
N TRP A 919 21.75 -36.72 15.94
CA TRP A 919 21.02 -36.07 14.85
C TRP A 919 20.02 -37.05 14.23
N PRO A 920 18.78 -36.63 13.93
CA PRO A 920 17.76 -37.54 13.44
C PRO A 920 18.15 -38.39 12.23
N GLY A 921 19.06 -37.96 11.36
CA GLY A 921 19.49 -38.77 10.20
C GLY A 921 20.70 -39.70 10.44
N CYS A 922 21.22 -39.82 11.66
CA CYS A 922 22.36 -40.70 11.94
C CYS A 922 22.03 -42.18 11.77
N ASN A 923 23.03 -42.97 11.37
CA ASN A 923 22.93 -44.42 11.31
C ASN A 923 22.99 -45.02 12.73
N TYR A 924 22.43 -46.21 12.88
CA TYR A 924 22.35 -46.89 14.17
C TYR A 924 22.56 -48.39 13.98
N ASP A 925 22.81 -49.08 15.08
CA ASP A 925 22.72 -50.53 15.15
C ASP A 925 21.61 -50.95 16.13
N CYS A 926 21.12 -52.18 15.95
CA CYS A 926 20.03 -52.71 16.76
C CYS A 926 20.19 -54.22 16.96
N ASP A 927 19.85 -54.72 18.15
CA ASP A 927 19.77 -56.17 18.37
C ASP A 927 18.57 -56.75 17.60
N TRP A 928 18.87 -57.55 16.57
CA TRP A 928 17.84 -58.21 15.75
C TRP A 928 16.93 -59.13 16.57
N LYS A 929 17.39 -59.67 17.71
CA LYS A 929 16.55 -60.52 18.59
C LYS A 929 15.44 -59.71 19.24
N ALA A 930 15.69 -58.43 19.56
CA ALA A 930 14.66 -57.54 20.08
C ALA A 930 13.56 -57.34 19.03
N ILE A 931 13.94 -57.09 17.77
CA ILE A 931 13.00 -56.98 16.64
C ILE A 931 12.23 -58.29 16.45
N TYR A 932 12.92 -59.43 16.44
CA TYR A 932 12.31 -60.76 16.30
C TYR A 932 11.25 -61.02 17.37
N ASN A 933 11.59 -60.86 18.65
CA ASN A 933 10.68 -61.15 19.77
C ASN A 933 9.41 -60.30 19.67
N LEU A 934 9.55 -59.00 19.39
CA LEU A 934 8.41 -58.11 19.18
C LEU A 934 7.58 -58.52 17.96
N THR A 935 8.23 -58.95 16.88
CA THR A 935 7.54 -59.37 15.65
C THR A 935 6.71 -60.63 15.91
N VAL A 936 7.26 -61.60 16.65
CA VAL A 936 6.54 -62.81 17.08
C VAL A 936 5.33 -62.45 17.94
N ASP A 937 5.49 -61.52 18.87
CA ASP A 937 4.38 -61.08 19.72
C ASP A 937 3.29 -60.39 18.91
N VAL A 938 3.63 -59.57 17.91
CA VAL A 938 2.66 -59.04 16.95
C VAL A 938 1.94 -60.17 16.23
N ILE A 939 2.66 -61.13 15.64
CA ILE A 939 2.07 -62.23 14.86
C ILE A 939 1.07 -63.03 15.70
N LYS A 940 1.38 -63.31 16.98
CA LYS A 940 0.47 -64.03 17.90
C LYS A 940 -0.86 -63.30 18.16
N THR A 941 -0.90 -61.98 17.98
CA THR A 941 -2.13 -61.19 18.16
C THR A 941 -2.98 -61.12 16.89
N LEU A 942 -2.44 -61.53 15.74
CA LEU A 942 -3.16 -61.48 14.48
C LEU A 942 -4.25 -62.56 14.44
N PRO A 943 -5.41 -62.28 13.81
CA PRO A 943 -6.40 -63.32 13.56
C PRO A 943 -5.76 -64.40 12.66
N LEU A 944 -5.79 -65.66 13.11
CA LEU A 944 -5.36 -66.78 12.29
C LEU A 944 -6.21 -66.81 11.01
N LYS A 945 -5.57 -66.79 9.85
CA LYS A 945 -6.26 -67.01 8.57
C LYS A 945 -6.90 -68.40 8.66
N SER A 946 -8.23 -68.47 8.60
CA SER A 946 -8.95 -69.74 8.60
C SER A 946 -8.47 -70.54 7.40
N THR A 947 -7.73 -71.62 7.65
CA THR A 947 -7.45 -72.67 6.67
C THR A 947 -8.72 -73.48 6.48
N GLU A 948 -9.77 -72.88 5.92
CA GLU A 948 -10.85 -73.65 5.31
C GLU A 948 -10.42 -73.95 3.88
N ASN A 949 -9.91 -75.18 3.71
CA ASN A 949 -9.72 -75.85 2.42
C ASN A 949 -11.00 -75.89 1.60
#